data_AF-A0A4D6HC94-F1
#
_entry.id   AF-A0A4D6HC94-F1
#
_cell.length_a   1.000
_cell.length_b   1.000
_cell.length_c   1.000
_cell.angle_alpha   90.00
_cell.angle_beta   90.00
_cell.angle_gamma   90.00
#
_symmetry.space_group_name_H-M   'P 1'
#
loop_
_entity.id
_entity.type
_entity.pdbx_description
1 polymer ?
#
loop_
_entity_poly.entity_id
_entity_poly.type
_entity_poly.pdbx_seq_one_letter_code
_entity_poly.pdbx_strand_id
1 'polypeptide(L)'
;MDVPPRAIKAAKVTAVALVALVVLLGILVATGVLAAPTVETIDNGWGEVTDDATQIETQVVVDNPNPIPVPGIIDVSYTASLNDVTLTQNTRSGIGLSPGTNTLRLSSAIPNDRIADWWVTHVNNGESSTLSIDPKVSGPGFSQSLAGRTTQIETDLLSSFGGQGAETVRVDGEPFVVLSDQQASWGEATAETTPLTFTTTVENVHDYPVTLDGVEYVVSMNDVTLGSGQTTDGVEIEPGESGALTVDASLNTSAFADWWPTHVLNNETSQMEVQLYGIVERDGERTRVPLTLYQQRLEFETDLLGDGATSVESLPSEREDVTVPTVAETERRWGEISASTAEVVTTVEFADTTDLSKLRAVTSLVVDRSTSINGVTVLDSTTTRGLPPAGEALTMTSEMDNDAFADWWVRHVNDGETSAVVTDASATVDVGITKFDRPLSDEQTQFETDILGAVGSDGSQTVTVANETIAELGSQEAAWGTADAETTPFIFSTAVENRHDSPLEFADFQYTVEMNGVTVANGTDGEALTVQPDETRDLDVRVPLSTPKLSDWWVTHLRNDERSNVSVRLYGIVERDGQRERVPIALVEDRFRLTTDLLGDGSSSVDALPTDRPTIERPSVQNTTRRWGDVTEQTTDVETDVTVFNPNGPVVNDFIRFRMASETSINGVVFGSGERTEDRLAEGTNLVNYTSVLDNEQVPAWWARHLNDGESSTVRTTTTTTVDAGFTTLSVPTENRTSTFETDLLAGLNSTQEQPIEQDGETFLVAESTSAAWEEATPQTAPLSAESTLRNERQFPITVERIDYTVSINEITLADGSHQEGTTILPGASETVELPMELDNSKMDKWWVTHVPEETSLLDVDATATINAAGQTRTVPLEMFSKNQTVETDILADE
;
A
#
# COMPACT_ATOMS: atom_id res chain seq x y z
N MET A 1 18.90 -6.18 132.96
CA MET A 1 19.99 -5.18 132.98
C MET A 1 19.38 -3.85 132.63
N ASP A 2 19.39 -2.92 133.59
CA ASP A 2 18.81 -1.59 133.55
C ASP A 2 19.44 -0.67 132.49
N VAL A 3 18.61 -0.01 131.68
CA VAL A 3 18.94 1.17 130.86
C VAL A 3 17.75 2.16 130.97
N PRO A 4 17.97 3.48 131.11
CA PRO A 4 17.18 4.37 131.97
C PRO A 4 15.94 5.07 131.32
N PRO A 5 15.00 5.60 132.14
CA PRO A 5 13.75 6.20 131.68
C PRO A 5 13.94 7.67 131.28
N ARG A 6 14.50 7.91 130.09
CA ARG A 6 14.53 9.27 129.48
C ARG A 6 14.11 9.34 128.01
N ALA A 7 13.60 8.26 127.41
CA ALA A 7 13.07 8.28 126.04
C ALA A 7 11.52 8.30 125.94
N ILE A 8 10.78 7.98 127.02
CA ILE A 8 9.30 7.92 127.02
C ILE A 8 8.65 9.28 127.37
N LYS A 9 9.40 10.22 127.99
CA LYS A 9 8.90 11.56 128.30
C LYS A 9 8.97 12.53 127.11
N ALA A 10 9.85 12.30 126.13
CA ALA A 10 9.87 13.13 124.92
C ALA A 10 8.66 12.83 124.02
N ALA A 11 8.34 11.56 123.76
CA ALA A 11 7.22 11.18 122.90
C ALA A 11 5.83 11.51 123.46
N LYS A 12 5.61 11.41 124.79
CA LYS A 12 4.33 11.81 125.41
C LYS A 12 4.13 13.32 125.52
N VAL A 13 5.21 14.10 125.69
CA VAL A 13 5.11 15.57 125.74
C VAL A 13 4.89 16.14 124.34
N THR A 14 5.49 15.56 123.30
CA THR A 14 5.22 15.99 121.90
C THR A 14 3.80 15.65 121.46
N ALA A 15 3.26 14.48 121.82
CA ALA A 15 1.89 14.09 121.47
C ALA A 15 0.81 14.89 122.25
N VAL A 16 1.03 15.16 123.54
CA VAL A 16 0.11 16.00 124.35
C VAL A 16 0.22 17.48 123.97
N ALA A 17 1.41 17.98 123.61
CA ALA A 17 1.57 19.32 123.09
C ALA A 17 0.90 19.49 121.71
N LEU A 18 0.95 18.47 120.85
CA LEU A 18 0.24 18.49 119.56
C LEU A 18 -1.28 18.47 119.76
N VAL A 19 -1.80 17.60 120.63
CA VAL A 19 -3.25 17.55 120.92
C VAL A 19 -3.72 18.83 121.61
N ALA A 20 -2.94 19.40 122.53
CA ALA A 20 -3.26 20.68 123.15
C ALA A 20 -3.18 21.85 122.14
N LEU A 21 -2.22 21.84 121.21
CA LEU A 21 -2.12 22.82 120.14
C LEU A 21 -3.31 22.71 119.18
N VAL A 22 -3.74 21.49 118.84
CA VAL A 22 -4.92 21.23 117.99
C VAL A 22 -6.21 21.64 118.68
N VAL A 23 -6.36 21.37 119.98
CA VAL A 23 -7.50 21.84 120.79
C VAL A 23 -7.48 23.36 120.95
N LEU A 24 -6.30 23.98 121.13
CA LEU A 24 -6.14 25.43 121.22
C LEU A 24 -6.43 26.12 119.88
N LEU A 25 -5.95 25.58 118.76
CA LEU A 25 -6.28 26.02 117.40
C LEU A 25 -7.78 25.89 117.12
N GLY A 26 -8.41 24.77 117.49
CA GLY A 26 -9.85 24.58 117.39
C GLY A 26 -10.66 25.57 118.24
N ILE A 27 -10.19 25.89 119.46
CA ILE A 27 -10.80 26.93 120.30
C ILE A 27 -10.60 28.33 119.69
N LEU A 28 -9.42 28.63 119.13
CA LEU A 28 -9.09 29.93 118.54
C LEU A 28 -9.90 30.24 117.26
N VAL A 29 -10.19 29.22 116.46
CA VAL A 29 -11.09 29.33 115.30
C VAL A 29 -12.54 29.51 115.74
N ALA A 30 -13.02 28.73 116.73
CA ALA A 30 -14.38 28.83 117.24
C ALA A 30 -14.67 30.11 118.06
N THR A 31 -13.62 30.80 118.55
CA THR A 31 -13.73 32.05 119.32
C THR A 31 -13.49 33.32 118.49
N GLY A 32 -13.21 33.19 117.18
CA GLY A 32 -13.02 34.31 116.25
C GLY A 32 -11.65 35.00 116.33
N VAL A 33 -10.65 34.36 116.96
CA VAL A 33 -9.28 34.89 117.06
C VAL A 33 -8.44 34.56 115.83
N LEU A 34 -8.78 33.48 115.12
CA LEU A 34 -8.23 33.11 113.81
C LEU A 34 -9.35 33.16 112.77
N ALA A 35 -9.10 33.79 111.62
CA ALA A 35 -10.04 33.85 110.50
C ALA A 35 -9.85 32.61 109.60
N ALA A 36 -10.93 32.10 109.02
CA ALA A 36 -10.85 30.97 108.10
C ALA A 36 -10.09 31.38 106.82
N PRO A 37 -9.22 30.52 106.26
CA PRO A 37 -8.65 30.76 104.94
C PRO A 37 -9.76 30.92 103.88
N THR A 38 -9.59 31.86 102.97
CA THR A 38 -10.54 32.12 101.87
C THR A 38 -9.91 31.75 100.55
N VAL A 39 -10.68 31.08 99.69
CA VAL A 39 -10.28 30.84 98.30
C VAL A 39 -10.56 32.12 97.51
N GLU A 40 -9.54 32.65 96.85
CA GLU A 40 -9.62 33.87 96.06
C GLU A 40 -9.93 33.56 94.59
N THR A 41 -9.19 32.63 93.99
CA THR A 41 -9.40 32.19 92.60
C THR A 41 -9.26 30.67 92.49
N ILE A 42 -10.02 30.10 91.55
CA ILE A 42 -9.88 28.72 91.09
C ILE A 42 -9.77 28.81 89.57
N ASP A 43 -8.61 28.42 89.05
CA ASP A 43 -8.34 28.39 87.62
C ASP A 43 -8.12 26.92 87.22
N ASN A 44 -8.79 26.48 86.15
CA ASN A 44 -8.64 25.14 85.60
C ASN A 44 -7.98 25.24 84.22
N GLY A 45 -7.15 24.27 83.88
CA GLY A 45 -6.60 24.11 82.54
C GLY A 45 -6.21 22.65 82.31
N TRP A 46 -5.88 22.33 81.07
CA TRP A 46 -5.39 21.00 80.72
C TRP A 46 -3.93 20.82 81.14
N GLY A 47 -3.63 19.63 81.65
CA GLY A 47 -2.29 19.18 82.02
C GLY A 47 -1.71 18.22 81.00
N GLU A 48 -0.95 17.23 81.47
CA GLU A 48 -0.41 16.17 80.62
C GLU A 48 -1.54 15.36 79.95
N VAL A 49 -1.39 15.16 78.64
CA VAL A 49 -2.30 14.37 77.80
C VAL A 49 -1.54 13.16 77.29
N THR A 50 -2.13 11.98 77.47
CA THR A 50 -1.61 10.68 77.02
C THR A 50 -2.73 9.89 76.36
N ASP A 51 -2.40 8.80 75.69
CA ASP A 51 -3.38 7.90 75.05
C ASP A 51 -4.39 7.32 76.06
N ASP A 52 -3.97 7.06 77.30
CA ASP A 52 -4.83 6.45 78.33
C ASP A 52 -5.58 7.47 79.19
N ALA A 53 -5.02 8.68 79.38
CA ALA A 53 -5.58 9.67 80.29
C ALA A 53 -5.23 11.12 79.94
N THR A 54 -6.17 12.02 80.26
CA THR A 54 -6.05 13.48 80.16
C THR A 54 -6.10 14.12 81.54
N GLN A 55 -5.14 14.97 81.90
CA GLN A 55 -5.13 15.62 83.22
C GLN A 55 -5.83 16.97 83.20
N ILE A 56 -6.63 17.26 84.24
CA ILE A 56 -7.03 18.62 84.60
C ILE A 56 -6.07 19.13 85.66
N GLU A 57 -5.43 20.26 85.39
CA GLU A 57 -4.69 21.04 86.36
C GLU A 57 -5.58 22.14 86.95
N THR A 58 -5.77 22.11 88.27
CA THR A 58 -6.47 23.15 89.00
C THR A 58 -5.49 23.94 89.84
N GLN A 59 -5.41 25.24 89.61
CA GLN A 59 -4.71 26.19 90.47
C GLN A 59 -5.71 26.85 91.42
N VAL A 60 -5.50 26.70 92.72
CA VAL A 60 -6.33 27.31 93.75
C VAL A 60 -5.49 28.32 94.52
N VAL A 61 -5.89 29.59 94.51
CA VAL A 61 -5.26 30.64 95.32
C VAL A 61 -6.03 30.76 96.63
N VAL A 62 -5.35 30.47 97.74
CA VAL A 62 -5.91 30.48 99.09
C VAL A 62 -5.20 31.52 99.93
N ASP A 63 -5.92 32.55 100.39
CA ASP A 63 -5.41 33.49 101.38
C ASP A 63 -5.60 32.92 102.78
N ASN A 64 -4.51 32.82 103.53
CA ASN A 64 -4.54 32.52 104.96
C ASN A 64 -4.35 33.82 105.74
N PRO A 65 -5.42 34.45 106.23
CA PRO A 65 -5.36 35.74 106.91
C PRO A 65 -4.68 35.66 108.30
N ASN A 66 -4.30 34.46 108.75
CA ASN A 66 -3.71 34.24 110.06
C ASN A 66 -2.18 34.43 110.03
N PRO A 67 -1.57 35.09 111.03
CA PRO A 67 -0.12 35.30 111.11
C PRO A 67 0.67 34.03 111.47
N ILE A 68 0.01 32.86 111.52
CA ILE A 68 0.59 31.56 111.84
C ILE A 68 0.31 30.55 110.72
N PRO A 69 1.26 29.65 110.39
CA PRO A 69 1.05 28.62 109.38
C PRO A 69 0.07 27.55 109.86
N VAL A 70 -0.78 27.07 108.96
CA VAL A 70 -1.61 25.88 109.16
C VAL A 70 -0.77 24.65 108.79
N PRO A 71 -0.52 23.71 109.73
CA PRO A 71 0.23 22.49 109.43
C PRO A 71 -0.51 21.62 108.40
N GLY A 72 0.18 20.70 107.73
CA GLY A 72 -0.35 19.85 106.66
C GLY A 72 -1.48 18.90 107.09
N ILE A 73 -2.67 19.43 107.35
CA ILE A 73 -3.85 18.72 107.87
C ILE A 73 -5.11 18.96 107.01
N ILE A 74 -4.97 19.68 105.90
CA ILE A 74 -6.07 19.98 104.98
C ILE A 74 -6.08 18.94 103.85
N ASP A 75 -7.26 18.41 103.57
CA ASP A 75 -7.57 17.57 102.43
C ASP A 75 -8.42 18.36 101.44
N VAL A 76 -8.11 18.25 100.15
CA VAL A 76 -8.93 18.81 99.06
C VAL A 76 -9.36 17.65 98.18
N SER A 77 -10.66 17.36 98.16
CA SER A 77 -11.27 16.40 97.24
C SER A 77 -11.88 17.13 96.04
N TYR A 78 -11.81 16.49 94.88
CA TYR A 78 -12.20 17.03 93.59
C TYR A 78 -13.02 15.96 92.86
N THR A 79 -14.24 16.30 92.44
CA THR A 79 -15.06 15.47 91.55
C THR A 79 -15.39 16.28 90.31
N ALA A 80 -15.08 15.74 89.13
CA ALA A 80 -15.53 16.29 87.86
C ALA A 80 -16.43 15.28 87.17
N SER A 81 -17.59 15.74 86.71
CA SER A 81 -18.56 14.95 85.94
C SER A 81 -19.07 15.72 84.75
N LEU A 82 -19.36 15.02 83.66
CA LEU A 82 -19.88 15.60 82.43
C LEU A 82 -21.12 14.78 82.01
N ASN A 83 -22.31 15.41 82.01
CA ASN A 83 -23.59 14.71 81.84
C ASN A 83 -23.77 13.49 82.77
N ASP A 84 -23.51 13.69 84.07
CA ASP A 84 -23.55 12.65 85.10
C ASP A 84 -22.53 11.50 84.95
N VAL A 85 -21.73 11.48 83.88
CA VAL A 85 -20.55 10.60 83.76
C VAL A 85 -19.45 11.16 84.63
N THR A 86 -19.07 10.43 85.69
CA THR A 86 -17.94 10.84 86.53
C THR A 86 -16.63 10.65 85.76
N LEU A 87 -16.03 11.76 85.35
CA LEU A 87 -14.75 11.79 84.65
C LEU A 87 -13.59 11.45 85.58
N THR A 88 -13.55 12.08 86.76
CA THR A 88 -12.51 11.80 87.76
C THR A 88 -12.95 12.15 89.17
N GLN A 89 -12.42 11.42 90.16
CA GLN A 89 -12.55 11.69 91.58
C GLN A 89 -11.18 11.56 92.23
N ASN A 90 -10.67 12.65 92.80
CA ASN A 90 -9.34 12.67 93.42
C ASN A 90 -9.38 13.34 94.80
N THR A 91 -8.45 13.00 95.69
CA THR A 91 -8.28 13.66 97.00
C THR A 91 -6.81 13.89 97.29
N ARG A 92 -6.42 15.15 97.49
CA ARG A 92 -5.07 15.53 97.91
C ARG A 92 -5.05 15.83 99.40
N SER A 93 -4.30 15.03 100.15
CA SER A 93 -4.19 15.15 101.60
C SER A 93 -2.93 15.86 102.08
N GLY A 94 -2.99 16.40 103.30
CA GLY A 94 -1.84 16.91 104.03
C GLY A 94 -1.34 18.28 103.58
N ILE A 95 -2.23 19.12 103.03
CA ILE A 95 -1.89 20.46 102.55
C ILE A 95 -1.72 21.42 103.74
N GLY A 96 -0.58 22.11 103.79
CA GLY A 96 -0.30 23.16 104.76
C GLY A 96 -0.39 24.54 104.10
N LEU A 97 -0.80 25.56 104.86
CA LEU A 97 -0.93 26.93 104.37
C LEU A 97 0.00 27.85 105.15
N SER A 98 0.87 28.57 104.46
CA SER A 98 1.67 29.66 105.05
C SER A 98 0.78 30.88 105.32
N PRO A 99 1.16 31.84 106.17
CA PRO A 99 0.47 33.13 106.28
C PRO A 99 0.44 33.87 104.93
N GLY A 100 -0.70 34.50 104.60
CA GLY A 100 -0.93 35.22 103.34
C GLY A 100 -1.35 34.33 102.17
N THR A 101 -1.12 34.80 100.94
CA THR A 101 -1.51 34.11 99.71
C THR A 101 -0.70 32.83 99.47
N ASN A 102 -1.40 31.71 99.28
CA ASN A 102 -0.84 30.41 98.92
C ASN A 102 -1.40 29.96 97.58
N THR A 103 -0.54 29.44 96.70
CA THR A 103 -0.98 28.84 95.43
C THR A 103 -0.87 27.31 95.54
N LEU A 104 -2.00 26.62 95.43
CA LEU A 104 -2.10 25.17 95.41
C LEU A 104 -2.25 24.71 93.96
N ARG A 105 -1.49 23.69 93.55
CA ARG A 105 -1.66 23.03 92.26
C ARG A 105 -2.12 21.60 92.48
N LEU A 106 -3.25 21.26 91.88
CA LEU A 106 -3.89 19.96 91.94
C LEU A 106 -3.92 19.40 90.52
N SER A 107 -3.62 18.11 90.37
CA SER A 107 -3.79 17.40 89.11
C SER A 107 -4.75 16.22 89.32
N SER A 108 -5.66 16.05 88.38
CA SER A 108 -6.61 14.94 88.36
C SER A 108 -6.64 14.33 86.96
N ALA A 109 -6.33 13.04 86.86
CA ALA A 109 -6.38 12.31 85.60
C ALA A 109 -7.81 11.84 85.31
N ILE A 110 -8.27 12.10 84.10
CA ILE A 110 -9.48 11.55 83.49
C ILE A 110 -9.04 10.37 82.62
N PRO A 111 -9.50 9.14 82.89
CA PRO A 111 -9.30 8.03 81.96
C PRO A 111 -10.04 8.30 80.65
N ASN A 112 -9.36 8.23 79.51
CA ASN A 112 -9.95 8.62 78.21
C ASN A 112 -11.12 7.72 77.80
N ASP A 113 -11.19 6.46 78.26
CA ASP A 113 -12.35 5.57 78.05
C ASP A 113 -13.68 6.17 78.57
N ARG A 114 -13.61 7.04 79.59
CA ARG A 114 -14.80 7.75 80.11
C ARG A 114 -15.35 8.78 79.15
N ILE A 115 -14.56 9.18 78.15
CA ILE A 115 -14.99 10.10 77.11
C ILE A 115 -15.94 9.41 76.13
N ALA A 116 -15.73 8.13 75.83
CA ALA A 116 -16.70 7.35 75.07
C ALA A 116 -18.05 7.21 75.81
N ASP A 117 -18.02 6.95 77.12
CA ASP A 117 -19.22 6.93 77.98
C ASP A 117 -19.95 8.29 77.94
N TRP A 118 -19.20 9.39 78.04
CA TRP A 118 -19.75 10.75 77.96
C TRP A 118 -20.33 11.05 76.57
N TRP A 119 -19.62 10.70 75.49
CA TRP A 119 -20.03 10.95 74.12
C TRP A 119 -21.44 10.43 73.84
N VAL A 120 -21.74 9.21 74.32
CA VAL A 120 -23.09 8.63 74.23
C VAL A 120 -24.14 9.53 74.86
N THR A 121 -23.88 10.04 76.07
CA THR A 121 -24.82 10.93 76.76
C THR A 121 -24.93 12.30 76.08
N HIS A 122 -23.84 12.81 75.51
CA HIS A 122 -23.81 14.07 74.80
C HIS A 122 -24.66 14.02 73.52
N VAL A 123 -24.45 13.01 72.67
CA VAL A 123 -25.22 12.81 71.44
C VAL A 123 -26.70 12.57 71.74
N ASN A 124 -27.01 11.68 72.69
CA ASN A 124 -28.41 11.36 73.04
C ASN A 124 -29.15 12.52 73.72
N ASN A 125 -28.43 13.51 74.26
CA ASN A 125 -29.00 14.76 74.79
C ASN A 125 -29.02 15.89 73.74
N GLY A 126 -28.88 15.58 72.46
CA GLY A 126 -28.91 16.56 71.36
C GLY A 126 -27.68 17.47 71.37
N GLU A 127 -26.50 16.89 71.56
CA GLU A 127 -25.21 17.60 71.60
C GLU A 127 -25.11 18.63 72.74
N SER A 128 -25.84 18.39 73.83
CA SER A 128 -25.80 19.22 75.04
C SER A 128 -25.08 18.51 76.17
N SER A 129 -24.13 19.20 76.80
CA SER A 129 -23.30 18.72 77.90
C SER A 129 -23.26 19.69 79.07
N THR A 130 -23.28 19.17 80.29
CA THR A 130 -23.07 19.98 81.51
C THR A 130 -21.85 19.45 82.27
N LEU A 131 -20.77 20.23 82.30
CA LEU A 131 -19.59 19.97 83.12
C LEU A 131 -19.86 20.49 84.53
N SER A 132 -19.77 19.61 85.53
CA SER A 132 -19.77 19.99 86.95
C SER A 132 -18.42 19.68 87.56
N ILE A 133 -17.77 20.69 88.12
CA ILE A 133 -16.56 20.57 88.92
C ILE A 133 -16.92 20.97 90.35
N ASP A 134 -16.89 19.99 91.26
CA ASP A 134 -17.31 20.16 92.65
C ASP A 134 -16.12 19.95 93.62
N PRO A 135 -15.37 21.01 93.94
CA PRO A 135 -14.27 20.93 94.88
C PRO A 135 -14.78 21.01 96.32
N LYS A 136 -14.18 20.22 97.20
CA LYS A 136 -14.51 20.16 98.62
C LYS A 136 -13.24 20.14 99.46
N VAL A 137 -13.19 21.00 100.47
CA VAL A 137 -12.07 21.10 101.40
C VAL A 137 -12.50 20.53 102.74
N SER A 138 -11.65 19.72 103.36
CA SER A 138 -11.88 19.18 104.71
C SER A 138 -10.62 19.23 105.56
N GLY A 139 -10.80 19.38 106.87
CA GLY A 139 -9.74 19.29 107.85
C GLY A 139 -10.30 18.94 109.23
N PRO A 140 -9.45 18.82 110.27
CA PRO A 140 -9.91 18.46 111.61
C PRO A 140 -10.96 19.45 112.16
N GLY A 141 -12.21 19.03 112.24
CA GLY A 141 -13.33 19.81 112.78
C GLY A 141 -14.08 20.69 111.77
N PHE A 142 -13.74 20.66 110.47
CA PHE A 142 -14.47 21.38 109.43
C PHE A 142 -14.49 20.62 108.09
N SER A 143 -15.59 20.76 107.35
CA SER A 143 -15.69 20.36 105.95
C SER A 143 -16.58 21.35 105.23
N GLN A 144 -16.10 21.87 104.10
CA GLN A 144 -16.77 22.91 103.34
C GLN A 144 -16.69 22.55 101.86
N SER A 145 -17.86 22.43 101.22
CA SER A 145 -17.93 22.46 99.77
C SER A 145 -17.61 23.88 99.30
N LEU A 146 -16.71 23.98 98.32
CA LEU A 146 -16.45 25.25 97.64
C LEU A 146 -17.56 25.49 96.62
N ALA A 147 -17.65 26.71 96.09
CA ALA A 147 -18.52 26.98 94.96
C ALA A 147 -18.06 26.12 93.77
N GLY A 148 -18.85 25.12 93.40
CA GLY A 148 -18.62 24.34 92.20
C GLY A 148 -18.78 25.20 90.95
N ARG A 149 -18.13 24.81 89.87
CA ARG A 149 -18.32 25.40 88.55
C ARG A 149 -19.20 24.46 87.75
N THR A 150 -20.30 25.00 87.23
CA THR A 150 -21.12 24.33 86.23
C THR A 150 -20.97 25.08 84.92
N THR A 151 -20.48 24.41 83.88
CA THR A 151 -20.34 24.94 82.52
C THR A 151 -21.27 24.15 81.61
N GLN A 152 -22.16 24.85 80.89
CA GLN A 152 -22.99 24.24 79.85
C GLN A 152 -22.24 24.36 78.53
N ILE A 153 -22.19 23.25 77.78
CA ILE A 153 -21.51 23.15 76.50
C ILE A 153 -22.55 22.60 75.51
N GLU A 154 -22.81 23.35 74.46
CA GLU A 154 -23.72 22.96 73.40
C GLU A 154 -22.92 22.98 72.10
N THR A 155 -22.79 21.83 71.45
CA THR A 155 -22.23 21.75 70.10
C THR A 155 -23.36 21.58 69.10
N ASP A 156 -23.08 21.90 67.85
CA ASP A 156 -23.99 21.66 66.73
C ASP A 156 -23.15 21.18 65.54
N LEU A 157 -22.56 19.99 65.68
CA LEU A 157 -21.58 19.48 64.73
C LEU A 157 -22.22 19.22 63.36
N LEU A 158 -23.49 18.81 63.36
CA LEU A 158 -24.20 18.43 62.14
C LEU A 158 -24.90 19.59 61.42
N SER A 159 -25.10 20.75 62.06
CA SER A 159 -25.70 21.92 61.39
C SER A 159 -24.97 22.35 60.13
N SER A 160 -23.65 22.21 60.11
CA SER A 160 -22.80 22.56 58.98
C SER A 160 -23.14 21.78 57.70
N PHE A 161 -23.74 20.58 57.81
CA PHE A 161 -24.14 19.79 56.66
C PHE A 161 -25.36 20.38 55.93
N GLY A 162 -26.18 21.18 56.63
CA GLY A 162 -27.39 21.78 56.07
C GLY A 162 -27.23 23.27 55.71
N GLY A 163 -27.95 23.72 54.69
CA GLY A 163 -28.01 25.15 54.32
C GLY A 163 -26.82 25.68 53.52
N GLN A 164 -25.85 24.82 53.22
CA GLN A 164 -24.91 25.03 52.12
C GLN A 164 -25.72 24.88 50.82
N GLY A 165 -25.72 25.90 49.95
CA GLY A 165 -26.52 25.88 48.73
C GLY A 165 -26.19 24.69 47.82
N ALA A 166 -26.93 24.55 46.72
CA ALA A 166 -26.72 23.47 45.76
C ALA A 166 -25.25 23.36 45.33
N GLU A 167 -24.73 22.14 45.31
CA GLU A 167 -23.33 21.84 45.06
C GLU A 167 -23.18 20.94 43.84
N THR A 168 -22.41 21.39 42.85
CA THR A 168 -22.20 20.65 41.60
C THR A 168 -21.00 19.74 41.71
N VAL A 169 -21.23 18.43 41.62
CA VAL A 169 -20.19 17.44 41.33
C VAL A 169 -19.86 17.55 39.85
N ARG A 170 -18.57 17.63 39.53
CA ARG A 170 -18.08 17.68 38.16
C ARG A 170 -17.30 16.41 37.83
N VAL A 171 -17.35 16.06 36.55
CA VAL A 171 -16.48 15.08 35.91
C VAL A 171 -15.98 15.75 34.63
N ASP A 172 -14.68 15.74 34.39
CA ASP A 172 -14.05 16.39 33.24
C ASP A 172 -14.36 17.90 33.13
N GLY A 173 -14.51 18.58 34.28
CA GLY A 173 -14.92 19.99 34.34
C GLY A 173 -16.40 20.25 34.00
N GLU A 174 -17.15 19.23 33.59
CA GLU A 174 -18.57 19.32 33.22
C GLU A 174 -19.47 19.00 34.43
N PRO A 175 -20.60 19.70 34.63
CA PRO A 175 -21.59 19.35 35.65
C PRO A 175 -22.10 17.91 35.45
N PHE A 176 -21.89 17.07 36.46
CA PHE A 176 -22.31 15.66 36.43
C PHE A 176 -23.61 15.47 37.23
N VAL A 177 -23.58 15.82 38.52
CA VAL A 177 -24.79 15.85 39.37
C VAL A 177 -24.78 17.07 40.25
N VAL A 178 -25.96 17.53 40.66
CA VAL A 178 -26.13 18.61 41.64
C VAL A 178 -26.71 18.04 42.92
N LEU A 179 -26.00 18.25 44.02
CA LEU A 179 -26.42 17.87 45.37
C LEU A 179 -27.16 19.06 46.00
N SER A 180 -28.32 18.81 46.58
CA SER A 180 -29.14 19.80 47.28
C SER A 180 -29.84 19.19 48.49
N ASP A 181 -30.40 20.03 49.36
CA ASP A 181 -31.16 19.61 50.55
C ASP A 181 -30.38 18.68 51.51
N GLN A 182 -29.06 18.86 51.59
CA GLN A 182 -28.16 18.09 52.45
C GLN A 182 -28.57 18.22 53.92
N GLN A 183 -28.70 17.09 54.60
CA GLN A 183 -29.08 16.99 55.99
C GLN A 183 -28.29 15.87 56.67
N ALA A 184 -27.89 16.08 57.92
CA ALA A 184 -27.27 15.08 58.76
C ALA A 184 -27.98 15.01 60.11
N SER A 185 -28.11 13.81 60.66
CA SER A 185 -28.68 13.62 61.99
C SER A 185 -28.03 12.45 62.71
N TRP A 186 -27.88 12.59 64.03
CA TRP A 186 -27.46 11.49 64.89
C TRP A 186 -28.63 10.53 65.14
N GLY A 187 -28.33 9.23 65.12
CA GLY A 187 -29.19 8.20 65.70
C GLY A 187 -28.95 8.04 67.21
N GLU A 188 -29.60 7.05 67.80
CA GLU A 188 -29.40 6.71 69.22
C GLU A 188 -27.99 6.13 69.43
N ALA A 189 -27.13 6.87 70.14
CA ALA A 189 -25.78 6.44 70.45
C ALA A 189 -25.79 5.36 71.54
N THR A 190 -24.94 4.35 71.37
CA THR A 190 -24.73 3.25 72.31
C THR A 190 -23.25 3.14 72.66
N ALA A 191 -22.87 2.27 73.59
CA ALA A 191 -21.45 2.06 73.92
C ALA A 191 -20.62 1.48 72.75
N GLU A 192 -21.26 0.87 71.75
CA GLU A 192 -20.59 0.25 70.61
C GLU A 192 -20.65 1.11 69.35
N THR A 193 -21.77 1.80 69.12
CA THR A 193 -22.03 2.52 67.87
C THR A 193 -22.76 3.82 68.09
N THR A 194 -22.29 4.86 67.39
CA THR A 194 -22.94 6.15 67.22
C THR A 194 -23.43 6.24 65.77
N PRO A 195 -24.73 6.03 65.48
CA PRO A 195 -25.24 6.11 64.12
C PRO A 195 -25.30 7.56 63.61
N LEU A 196 -24.96 7.77 62.35
CA LEU A 196 -25.05 9.04 61.64
C LEU A 196 -25.78 8.82 60.31
N THR A 197 -26.94 9.44 60.14
CA THR A 197 -27.68 9.40 58.87
C THR A 197 -27.45 10.70 58.11
N PHE A 198 -26.95 10.59 56.88
CA PHE A 198 -26.84 11.68 55.92
C PHE A 198 -27.88 11.50 54.81
N THR A 199 -28.54 12.57 54.39
CA THR A 199 -29.48 12.55 53.25
C THR A 199 -29.26 13.76 52.36
N THR A 200 -29.29 13.54 51.04
CA THR A 200 -29.16 14.60 50.02
C THR A 200 -30.06 14.29 48.83
N THR A 201 -30.58 15.32 48.17
CA THR A 201 -31.21 15.21 46.85
C THR A 201 -30.12 15.30 45.79
N VAL A 202 -30.06 14.34 44.89
CA VAL A 202 -29.13 14.28 43.76
C VAL A 202 -29.94 14.58 42.50
N GLU A 203 -29.60 15.63 41.77
CA GLU A 203 -30.16 15.96 40.45
C GLU A 203 -29.17 15.53 39.36
N ASN A 204 -29.64 14.76 38.39
CA ASN A 204 -28.86 14.39 37.22
C ASN A 204 -28.93 15.52 36.18
N VAL A 205 -27.86 16.30 36.09
CA VAL A 205 -27.72 17.37 35.09
C VAL A 205 -26.95 16.91 33.85
N HIS A 206 -26.59 15.62 33.81
CA HIS A 206 -25.90 14.96 32.72
C HIS A 206 -26.92 14.30 31.75
N ASP A 207 -26.54 14.15 30.48
CA ASP A 207 -27.45 13.71 29.40
C ASP A 207 -27.66 12.18 29.36
N TYR A 208 -26.99 11.43 30.23
CA TYR A 208 -27.13 9.99 30.42
C TYR A 208 -27.63 9.65 31.83
N PRO A 209 -28.35 8.53 32.02
CA PRO A 209 -28.77 8.07 33.35
C PRO A 209 -27.57 7.89 34.29
N VAL A 210 -27.76 8.31 35.54
CA VAL A 210 -26.77 8.14 36.61
C VAL A 210 -27.23 7.04 37.55
N THR A 211 -26.43 5.98 37.69
CA THR A 211 -26.71 4.85 38.58
C THR A 211 -25.62 4.72 39.64
N LEU A 212 -26.03 4.66 40.90
CA LEU A 212 -25.19 4.33 42.05
C LEU A 212 -25.79 3.09 42.71
N ASP A 213 -25.00 2.02 42.87
CA ASP A 213 -25.44 0.78 43.53
C ASP A 213 -25.22 0.81 45.06
N GLY A 214 -24.61 1.88 45.56
CA GLY A 214 -24.36 2.15 46.96
C GLY A 214 -23.35 3.27 47.18
N VAL A 215 -23.02 3.53 48.44
CA VAL A 215 -22.05 4.55 48.84
C VAL A 215 -21.09 3.99 49.88
N GLU A 216 -19.79 4.21 49.67
CA GLU A 216 -18.75 4.03 50.68
C GLU A 216 -18.58 5.32 51.48
N TYR A 217 -18.57 5.23 52.80
CA TYR A 217 -18.36 6.38 53.69
C TYR A 217 -17.08 6.22 54.51
N VAL A 218 -16.44 7.35 54.80
CA VAL A 218 -15.37 7.48 55.80
C VAL A 218 -15.63 8.72 56.63
N VAL A 219 -15.60 8.57 57.96
CA VAL A 219 -15.77 9.67 58.92
C VAL A 219 -14.58 9.68 59.86
N SER A 220 -13.93 10.84 59.99
CA SER A 220 -12.79 11.02 60.89
C SER A 220 -12.84 12.34 61.65
N MET A 221 -12.18 12.38 62.81
CA MET A 221 -11.91 13.60 63.55
C MET A 221 -10.44 13.65 63.95
N ASN A 222 -9.71 14.72 63.58
CA ASN A 222 -8.26 14.86 63.78
C ASN A 222 -7.47 13.60 63.36
N ASP A 223 -7.72 13.11 62.15
CA ASP A 223 -7.11 11.89 61.59
C ASP A 223 -7.48 10.58 62.31
N VAL A 224 -8.33 10.60 63.34
CA VAL A 224 -8.89 9.39 63.96
C VAL A 224 -10.12 8.95 63.19
N THR A 225 -10.07 7.77 62.55
CA THR A 225 -11.23 7.20 61.84
C THR A 225 -12.28 6.73 62.82
N LEU A 226 -13.42 7.41 62.83
CA LEU A 226 -14.57 7.08 63.65
C LEU A 226 -15.40 5.97 63.02
N GLY A 227 -15.50 5.93 61.69
CA GLY A 227 -16.19 4.85 60.99
C GLY A 227 -15.87 4.83 59.50
N SER A 228 -15.83 3.63 58.94
CA SER A 228 -15.79 3.41 57.49
C SER A 228 -16.64 2.20 57.12
N GLY A 229 -17.31 2.26 55.97
CA GLY A 229 -18.23 1.20 55.54
C GLY A 229 -18.88 1.46 54.19
N GLN A 230 -19.70 0.52 53.73
CA GLN A 230 -20.42 0.60 52.46
C GLN A 230 -21.91 0.38 52.68
N THR A 231 -22.74 1.16 52.00
CA THR A 231 -24.19 1.05 52.00
C THR A 231 -24.68 0.36 50.72
N THR A 232 -25.86 -0.25 50.78
CA THR A 232 -26.52 -0.90 49.62
C THR A 232 -27.61 -0.04 48.99
N ASP A 233 -27.98 1.05 49.65
CA ASP A 233 -29.05 1.93 49.20
C ASP A 233 -28.49 2.87 48.13
N GLY A 234 -28.74 2.47 46.88
CA GLY A 234 -28.36 3.18 45.68
C GLY A 234 -29.44 4.14 45.17
N VAL A 235 -29.16 4.77 44.03
CA VAL A 235 -30.10 5.61 43.31
C VAL A 235 -29.84 5.52 41.80
N GLU A 236 -30.91 5.45 41.01
CA GLU A 236 -30.89 5.57 39.55
C GLU A 236 -31.68 6.82 39.18
N ILE A 237 -31.08 7.70 38.38
CA ILE A 237 -31.61 9.04 38.08
C ILE A 237 -31.51 9.27 36.59
N GLU A 238 -32.66 9.36 35.92
CA GLU A 238 -32.74 9.69 34.50
C GLU A 238 -32.26 11.13 34.21
N PRO A 239 -31.85 11.45 32.98
CA PRO A 239 -31.43 12.81 32.60
C PRO A 239 -32.47 13.87 32.97
N GLY A 240 -32.04 14.89 33.73
CA GLY A 240 -32.90 15.99 34.19
C GLY A 240 -33.83 15.65 35.36
N GLU A 241 -33.77 14.44 35.91
CA GLU A 241 -34.55 14.04 37.10
C GLU A 241 -33.73 14.18 38.39
N SER A 242 -34.38 13.95 39.54
CA SER A 242 -33.71 13.98 40.85
C SER A 242 -34.14 12.80 41.72
N GLY A 243 -33.22 12.27 42.52
CA GLY A 243 -33.44 11.18 43.46
C GLY A 243 -32.87 11.49 44.85
N ALA A 244 -33.41 10.86 45.90
CA ALA A 244 -32.89 11.01 47.25
C ALA A 244 -31.81 9.94 47.52
N LEU A 245 -30.65 10.36 48.00
CA LEU A 245 -29.56 9.50 48.44
C LEU A 245 -29.46 9.56 49.96
N THR A 246 -29.59 8.42 50.62
CA THR A 246 -29.46 8.28 52.08
C THR A 246 -28.27 7.39 52.40
N VAL A 247 -27.41 7.86 53.31
CA VAL A 247 -26.22 7.13 53.77
C VAL A 247 -26.29 6.98 55.28
N ASP A 248 -26.44 5.74 55.73
CA ASP A 248 -26.42 5.38 57.15
C ASP A 248 -25.02 4.92 57.56
N ALA A 249 -24.27 5.82 58.20
CA ALA A 249 -22.94 5.57 58.72
C ALA A 249 -23.00 5.03 60.16
N SER A 250 -22.29 3.94 60.43
CA SER A 250 -22.05 3.42 61.77
C SER A 250 -20.66 3.84 62.26
N LEU A 251 -20.61 4.74 63.25
CA LEU A 251 -19.35 5.17 63.87
C LEU A 251 -19.06 4.34 65.12
N ASN A 252 -17.83 3.89 65.27
CA ASN A 252 -17.36 3.19 66.45
C ASN A 252 -17.26 4.16 67.64
N THR A 253 -18.10 3.96 68.66
CA THR A 253 -18.14 4.84 69.83
C THR A 253 -16.84 4.83 70.63
N SER A 254 -16.08 3.72 70.63
CA SER A 254 -14.80 3.67 71.34
C SER A 254 -13.75 4.57 70.70
N ALA A 255 -13.83 4.85 69.39
CA ALA A 255 -12.87 5.70 68.68
C ALA A 255 -12.90 7.16 69.16
N PHE A 256 -13.98 7.60 69.81
CA PHE A 256 -14.03 8.93 70.43
C PHE A 256 -13.10 9.06 71.65
N ALA A 257 -12.75 7.95 72.31
CA ALA A 257 -11.71 7.96 73.33
C ALA A 257 -10.31 8.22 72.74
N ASP A 258 -10.05 7.74 71.52
CA ASP A 258 -8.80 7.97 70.78
C ASP A 258 -8.74 9.38 70.18
N TRP A 259 -9.87 9.92 69.73
CA TRP A 259 -9.97 11.31 69.26
C TRP A 259 -9.70 12.32 70.38
N TRP A 260 -10.20 12.06 71.59
CA TRP A 260 -10.18 13.03 72.68
C TRP A 260 -8.79 13.63 73.02
N PRO A 261 -7.71 12.83 73.18
CA PRO A 261 -6.36 13.37 73.36
C PRO A 261 -5.95 14.37 72.28
N THR A 262 -6.31 14.09 71.02
CA THR A 262 -5.97 14.96 69.88
C THR A 262 -6.70 16.30 69.97
N HIS A 263 -7.97 16.28 70.38
CA HIS A 263 -8.79 17.48 70.60
C HIS A 263 -8.16 18.37 71.67
N VAL A 264 -7.83 17.79 72.84
CA VAL A 264 -7.25 18.56 73.94
C VAL A 264 -5.85 19.08 73.61
N LEU A 265 -5.01 18.27 72.95
CA LEU A 265 -3.67 18.68 72.50
C LEU A 265 -3.72 19.82 71.47
N ASN A 266 -4.79 19.89 70.68
CA ASN A 266 -5.05 20.96 69.72
C ASN A 266 -5.81 22.14 70.35
N ASN A 267 -5.64 22.38 71.66
CA ASN A 267 -6.34 23.44 72.41
C ASN A 267 -7.87 23.36 72.24
N GLU A 268 -8.42 22.16 72.43
CA GLU A 268 -9.86 21.90 72.30
C GLU A 268 -10.43 22.26 70.91
N THR A 269 -9.59 22.15 69.87
CA THR A 269 -9.97 22.32 68.46
C THR A 269 -9.97 20.96 67.77
N SER A 270 -10.93 20.71 66.90
CA SER A 270 -10.98 19.49 66.10
C SER A 270 -11.53 19.69 64.72
N GLN A 271 -10.91 19.03 63.75
CA GLN A 271 -11.40 18.97 62.38
C GLN A 271 -12.11 17.64 62.16
N MET A 272 -13.39 17.69 61.81
CA MET A 272 -14.16 16.53 61.38
C MET A 272 -14.21 16.52 59.86
N GLU A 273 -14.04 15.33 59.28
CA GLU A 273 -14.16 15.09 57.85
C GLU A 273 -15.11 13.92 57.57
N VAL A 274 -16.04 14.13 56.63
CA VAL A 274 -16.94 13.10 56.10
C VAL A 274 -16.74 13.02 54.61
N GLN A 275 -16.41 11.83 54.11
CA GLN A 275 -16.20 11.55 52.70
C GLN A 275 -17.15 10.45 52.24
N LEU A 276 -17.83 10.69 51.12
CA LEU A 276 -18.74 9.75 50.47
C LEU A 276 -18.26 9.44 49.04
N TYR A 277 -18.14 8.16 48.72
CA TYR A 277 -17.71 7.66 47.41
C TYR A 277 -18.79 6.77 46.80
N GLY A 278 -19.04 6.93 45.49
CA GLY A 278 -20.00 6.08 44.79
C GLY A 278 -19.50 4.65 44.63
N ILE A 279 -20.42 3.68 44.69
CA ILE A 279 -20.15 2.27 44.40
C ILE A 279 -21.00 1.85 43.20
N VAL A 280 -20.39 1.05 42.33
CA VAL A 280 -21.09 0.35 41.23
C VAL A 280 -20.88 -1.15 41.34
N GLU A 281 -21.86 -1.92 40.91
CA GLU A 281 -21.80 -3.38 40.82
C GLU A 281 -21.57 -3.80 39.36
N ARG A 282 -20.41 -4.40 39.09
CA ARG A 282 -20.03 -4.88 37.76
C ARG A 282 -19.54 -6.30 37.85
N ASP A 283 -20.06 -7.18 37.00
CA ASP A 283 -19.74 -8.61 37.01
C ASP A 283 -19.94 -9.29 38.39
N GLY A 284 -20.86 -8.73 39.20
CA GLY A 284 -21.15 -9.19 40.57
C GLY A 284 -20.16 -8.72 41.64
N GLU A 285 -19.21 -7.84 41.31
CA GLU A 285 -18.27 -7.22 42.24
C GLU A 285 -18.60 -5.73 42.44
N ARG A 286 -18.62 -5.31 43.70
CA ARG A 286 -18.86 -3.92 44.09
C ARG A 286 -17.55 -3.15 44.10
N THR A 287 -17.43 -2.18 43.21
CA THR A 287 -16.21 -1.40 43.04
C THR A 287 -16.49 0.06 43.35
N ARG A 288 -15.61 0.66 44.17
CA ARG A 288 -15.60 2.09 44.42
C ARG A 288 -15.28 2.82 43.11
N VAL A 289 -16.15 3.74 42.74
CA VAL A 289 -15.94 4.66 41.61
C VAL A 289 -14.87 5.67 42.03
N PRO A 290 -13.93 6.05 41.15
CA PRO A 290 -12.88 7.01 41.48
C PRO A 290 -13.40 8.46 41.58
N LEU A 291 -14.62 8.67 42.04
CA LEU A 291 -15.30 9.96 42.18
C LEU A 291 -15.74 10.16 43.64
N THR A 292 -15.34 11.27 44.25
CA THR A 292 -15.87 11.71 45.55
C THR A 292 -17.21 12.37 45.33
N LEU A 293 -18.30 11.72 45.76
CA LEU A 293 -19.65 12.28 45.62
C LEU A 293 -19.81 13.49 46.53
N TYR A 294 -19.41 13.37 47.80
CA TYR A 294 -19.55 14.43 48.79
C TYR A 294 -18.39 14.42 49.77
N GLN A 295 -17.92 15.61 50.13
CA GLN A 295 -16.91 15.81 51.16
C GLN A 295 -17.33 17.01 52.00
N GLN A 296 -17.42 16.80 53.31
CA GLN A 296 -17.64 17.86 54.27
C GLN A 296 -16.47 17.90 55.23
N ARG A 297 -15.89 19.09 55.38
CA ARG A 297 -14.89 19.38 56.42
C ARG A 297 -15.44 20.47 57.32
N LEU A 298 -15.29 20.30 58.62
CA LEU A 298 -15.63 21.31 59.60
C LEU A 298 -14.55 21.36 60.67
N GLU A 299 -14.37 22.53 61.24
CA GLU A 299 -13.57 22.75 62.45
C GLU A 299 -14.53 23.12 63.57
N PHE A 300 -14.36 22.51 64.73
CA PHE A 300 -15.08 22.91 65.92
C PHE A 300 -14.15 23.11 67.10
N GLU A 301 -14.47 24.11 67.90
CA GLU A 301 -13.74 24.45 69.13
C GLU A 301 -14.68 24.30 70.33
N THR A 302 -14.11 23.89 71.47
CA THR A 302 -14.81 23.93 72.75
C THR A 302 -13.97 24.63 73.81
N ASP A 303 -14.60 25.23 74.81
CA ASP A 303 -13.93 25.74 76.02
C ASP A 303 -14.56 25.09 77.26
N LEU A 304 -14.26 23.80 77.47
CA LEU A 304 -14.89 22.98 78.50
C LEU A 304 -14.51 23.45 79.91
N LEU A 305 -13.24 23.82 80.12
CA LEU A 305 -12.73 24.24 81.43
C LEU A 305 -12.90 25.75 81.69
N GLY A 306 -13.20 26.53 80.66
CA GLY A 306 -13.54 27.95 80.71
C GLY A 306 -15.05 28.20 80.59
N ASP A 307 -15.45 29.19 79.79
CA ASP A 307 -16.80 29.76 79.83
C ASP A 307 -17.87 28.94 79.09
N GLY A 308 -17.48 27.85 78.45
CA GLY A 308 -18.38 26.95 77.71
C GLY A 308 -18.62 27.39 76.28
N ALA A 309 -17.87 28.37 75.77
CA ALA A 309 -17.95 28.75 74.37
C ALA A 309 -17.69 27.57 73.43
N THR A 310 -18.47 27.51 72.36
CA THR A 310 -18.31 26.56 71.27
C THR A 310 -18.39 27.28 69.94
N SER A 311 -17.64 26.80 68.97
CA SER A 311 -17.70 27.27 67.59
C SER A 311 -17.72 26.06 66.65
N VAL A 312 -18.43 26.18 65.54
CA VAL A 312 -18.40 25.21 64.44
C VAL A 312 -18.33 26.01 63.15
N GLU A 313 -17.29 25.80 62.37
CA GLU A 313 -17.08 26.45 61.08
C GLU A 313 -16.89 25.39 59.99
N SER A 314 -17.57 25.58 58.85
CA SER A 314 -17.33 24.74 57.67
C SER A 314 -16.02 25.14 57.02
N LEU A 315 -15.16 24.15 56.79
CA LEU A 315 -13.92 24.35 56.06
C LEU A 315 -14.13 24.11 54.57
N PRO A 316 -13.34 24.77 53.69
CA PRO A 316 -13.36 24.47 52.27
C PRO A 316 -13.05 22.99 52.02
N SER A 317 -13.87 22.38 51.18
CA SER A 317 -13.68 21.01 50.69
C SER A 317 -13.26 21.08 49.22
N GLU A 318 -12.17 20.40 48.86
CA GLU A 318 -11.70 20.29 47.48
C GLU A 318 -11.95 18.85 47.01
N ARG A 319 -12.80 18.68 46.00
CA ARG A 319 -12.98 17.38 45.34
C ARG A 319 -11.96 17.23 44.22
N GLU A 320 -11.33 16.05 44.14
CA GLU A 320 -10.63 15.66 42.92
C GLU A 320 -11.65 15.50 41.80
N ASP A 321 -11.48 16.28 40.74
CA ASP A 321 -12.17 16.08 39.47
C ASP A 321 -11.49 14.94 38.71
N VAL A 322 -12.28 14.09 38.05
CA VAL A 322 -11.78 12.96 37.28
C VAL A 322 -11.71 13.37 35.82
N THR A 323 -10.53 13.31 35.23
CA THR A 323 -10.38 13.56 33.79
C THR A 323 -10.69 12.29 33.00
N VAL A 324 -11.64 12.37 32.06
CA VAL A 324 -12.03 11.27 31.18
C VAL A 324 -11.22 11.36 29.88
N PRO A 325 -10.50 10.31 29.46
CA PRO A 325 -9.60 10.38 28.31
C PRO A 325 -10.32 10.83 27.03
N THR A 326 -9.60 11.62 26.23
CA THR A 326 -10.02 12.07 24.90
C THR A 326 -9.18 11.35 23.84
N VAL A 327 -9.67 11.28 22.59
CA VAL A 327 -8.89 10.70 21.50
C VAL A 327 -7.91 11.74 20.96
N ALA A 328 -6.62 11.40 20.97
CA ALA A 328 -5.54 12.24 20.47
C ALA A 328 -5.27 12.00 18.98
N GLU A 329 -5.06 10.74 18.62
CA GLU A 329 -4.70 10.32 17.28
C GLU A 329 -5.33 8.97 16.96
N THR A 330 -5.63 8.75 15.68
CA THR A 330 -6.15 7.48 15.17
C THR A 330 -5.37 7.09 13.92
N GLU A 331 -4.69 5.95 13.97
CA GLU A 331 -4.00 5.36 12.83
C GLU A 331 -4.74 4.13 12.33
N ARG A 332 -4.70 3.89 11.01
CA ARG A 332 -5.36 2.74 10.38
C ARG A 332 -4.42 2.03 9.43
N ARG A 333 -4.55 0.70 9.36
CA ARG A 333 -3.84 -0.13 8.38
C ARG A 333 -4.60 -1.41 8.10
N TRP A 334 -4.28 -2.05 7.00
CA TRP A 334 -4.79 -3.38 6.67
C TRP A 334 -4.23 -4.46 7.62
N GLY A 335 -5.10 -5.41 7.98
CA GLY A 335 -4.81 -6.63 8.74
C GLY A 335 -4.83 -7.88 7.85
N GLU A 336 -5.46 -8.96 8.33
CA GLU A 336 -5.69 -10.15 7.50
C GLU A 336 -6.69 -9.88 6.37
N ILE A 337 -6.34 -10.29 5.15
CA ILE A 337 -7.20 -10.12 3.97
C ILE A 337 -7.63 -11.49 3.44
N SER A 338 -8.93 -11.77 3.51
CA SER A 338 -9.58 -12.98 3.00
C SER A 338 -10.28 -12.71 1.66
N ALA A 339 -11.00 -13.70 1.12
CA ALA A 339 -11.79 -13.50 -0.09
C ALA A 339 -13.02 -12.62 0.17
N SER A 340 -13.73 -12.83 1.29
CA SER A 340 -14.97 -12.13 1.62
C SER A 340 -14.77 -10.95 2.57
N THR A 341 -13.64 -10.86 3.27
CA THR A 341 -13.39 -9.79 4.26
C THR A 341 -11.98 -9.24 4.21
N ALA A 342 -11.82 -7.97 4.60
CA ALA A 342 -10.55 -7.32 4.83
C ALA A 342 -10.52 -6.70 6.24
N GLU A 343 -9.58 -7.12 7.08
CA GLU A 343 -9.43 -6.53 8.41
C GLU A 343 -8.86 -5.10 8.32
N VAL A 344 -9.50 -4.17 9.02
CA VAL A 344 -9.00 -2.83 9.29
C VAL A 344 -8.55 -2.77 10.74
N VAL A 345 -7.25 -2.67 10.95
CA VAL A 345 -6.65 -2.49 12.27
C VAL A 345 -6.58 -1.00 12.57
N THR A 346 -7.29 -0.56 13.59
CA THR A 346 -7.35 0.82 14.05
C THR A 346 -6.61 0.94 15.38
N THR A 347 -5.65 1.84 15.46
CA THR A 347 -4.91 2.15 16.68
C THR A 347 -5.32 3.54 17.16
N VAL A 348 -5.86 3.62 18.37
CA VAL A 348 -6.33 4.87 18.98
C VAL A 348 -5.39 5.25 20.11
N GLU A 349 -4.77 6.42 20.00
CA GLU A 349 -4.01 7.03 21.10
C GLU A 349 -4.92 7.97 21.90
N PHE A 350 -4.82 7.91 23.23
CA PHE A 350 -5.61 8.74 24.13
C PHE A 350 -4.78 9.90 24.68
N ALA A 351 -5.39 11.08 24.75
CA ALA A 351 -4.95 12.21 25.56
C ALA A 351 -5.63 12.19 26.94
N ASP A 352 -5.19 13.09 27.82
CA ASP A 352 -5.79 13.30 29.15
C ASP A 352 -5.83 12.03 30.03
N THR A 353 -4.74 11.26 29.99
CA THR A 353 -4.66 9.92 30.58
C THR A 353 -4.27 9.89 32.08
N THR A 354 -4.31 11.04 32.76
CA THR A 354 -3.87 11.19 34.16
C THR A 354 -4.61 10.28 35.14
N ASP A 355 -5.93 10.15 34.98
CA ASP A 355 -6.78 9.31 35.83
C ASP A 355 -7.16 7.97 35.19
N LEU A 356 -6.57 7.64 34.03
CA LEU A 356 -6.89 6.44 33.27
C LEU A 356 -6.71 5.14 34.09
N SER A 357 -5.70 5.12 34.95
CA SER A 357 -5.45 3.99 35.86
C SER A 357 -6.54 3.83 36.92
N LYS A 358 -7.15 4.94 37.38
CA LYS A 358 -8.27 4.94 38.33
C LYS A 358 -9.56 4.46 37.64
N LEU A 359 -9.75 4.88 36.40
CA LEU A 359 -10.95 4.59 35.60
C LEU A 359 -11.01 3.14 35.09
N ARG A 360 -9.88 2.54 34.73
CA ARG A 360 -9.81 1.22 34.07
C ARG A 360 -10.53 0.08 34.81
N ALA A 361 -10.66 0.15 36.14
CA ALA A 361 -11.34 -0.88 36.93
C ALA A 361 -12.87 -0.83 36.79
N VAL A 362 -13.42 0.33 36.43
CA VAL A 362 -14.86 0.56 36.36
C VAL A 362 -15.34 0.90 34.95
N THR A 363 -14.42 1.15 34.01
CA THR A 363 -14.77 1.59 32.66
C THR A 363 -14.80 0.51 31.58
N SER A 364 -15.69 0.70 30.62
CA SER A 364 -15.60 0.08 29.29
C SER A 364 -15.76 1.12 28.19
N LEU A 365 -15.01 0.94 27.12
CA LEU A 365 -15.13 1.71 25.90
C LEU A 365 -15.95 0.91 24.90
N VAL A 366 -17.06 1.47 24.46
CA VAL A 366 -17.82 1.00 23.29
C VAL A 366 -17.42 1.88 22.11
N VAL A 367 -17.01 1.26 21.01
CA VAL A 367 -16.75 1.99 19.76
C VAL A 367 -17.69 1.46 18.71
N ASP A 368 -18.52 2.36 18.21
CA ASP A 368 -19.39 2.14 17.05
C ASP A 368 -18.72 2.77 15.84
N ARG A 369 -18.64 2.01 14.74
CA ARG A 369 -18.04 2.46 13.50
C ARG A 369 -18.82 1.94 12.31
N SER A 370 -19.18 2.85 11.43
CA SER A 370 -19.73 2.56 10.11
C SER A 370 -18.90 3.29 9.05
N THR A 371 -18.40 2.56 8.05
CA THR A 371 -17.74 3.15 6.88
C THR A 371 -18.54 2.81 5.63
N SER A 372 -18.80 3.82 4.82
CA SER A 372 -19.40 3.68 3.50
C SER A 372 -18.56 4.33 2.41
N ILE A 373 -18.58 3.76 1.21
CA ILE A 373 -17.90 4.31 0.04
C ILE A 373 -18.92 4.50 -1.08
N ASN A 374 -19.10 5.74 -1.56
CA ASN A 374 -20.18 6.12 -2.49
C ASN A 374 -21.57 5.61 -2.04
N GLY A 375 -21.82 5.63 -0.72
CA GLY A 375 -23.07 5.18 -0.10
C GLY A 375 -23.26 3.66 0.00
N VAL A 376 -22.24 2.86 -0.33
CA VAL A 376 -22.20 1.42 -0.04
C VAL A 376 -21.56 1.22 1.32
N THR A 377 -22.28 0.70 2.30
CA THR A 377 -21.70 0.33 3.59
C THR A 377 -20.75 -0.84 3.40
N VAL A 378 -19.48 -0.62 3.67
CA VAL A 378 -18.42 -1.63 3.54
C VAL A 378 -17.95 -2.14 4.89
N LEU A 379 -18.22 -1.41 5.98
CA LEU A 379 -17.88 -1.81 7.33
C LEU A 379 -18.94 -1.27 8.28
N ASP A 380 -19.47 -2.13 9.15
CA ASP A 380 -20.36 -1.75 10.24
C ASP A 380 -20.02 -2.62 11.45
N SER A 381 -19.55 -2.00 12.53
CA SER A 381 -19.02 -2.73 13.68
C SER A 381 -19.23 -1.98 14.98
N THR A 382 -19.66 -2.71 16.01
CA THR A 382 -19.66 -2.29 17.41
C THR A 382 -18.68 -3.15 18.18
N THR A 383 -17.69 -2.54 18.84
CA THR A 383 -16.71 -3.26 19.66
C THR A 383 -16.65 -2.69 21.07
N THR A 384 -16.75 -3.57 22.07
CA THR A 384 -16.56 -3.22 23.48
C THR A 384 -15.19 -3.70 23.97
N ARG A 385 -14.39 -2.79 24.53
CA ARG A 385 -13.05 -3.05 25.07
C ARG A 385 -12.89 -2.37 26.43
N GLY A 386 -12.01 -2.89 27.29
CA GLY A 386 -11.53 -2.12 28.44
C GLY A 386 -10.56 -1.02 27.99
N LEU A 387 -10.43 0.05 28.78
CA LEU A 387 -9.40 1.06 28.52
C LEU A 387 -7.99 0.44 28.56
N PRO A 388 -7.07 0.86 27.67
CA PRO A 388 -5.69 0.38 27.68
C PRO A 388 -4.97 0.84 28.96
N PRO A 389 -3.79 0.30 29.29
CA PRO A 389 -2.90 0.91 30.28
C PRO A 389 -2.49 2.34 29.88
N ALA A 390 -2.14 3.18 30.86
CA ALA A 390 -1.70 4.55 30.59
C ALA A 390 -0.43 4.57 29.72
N GLY A 391 -0.49 5.33 28.62
CA GLY A 391 0.59 5.43 27.63
C GLY A 391 0.61 4.30 26.59
N GLU A 392 -0.35 3.37 26.62
CA GLU A 392 -0.54 2.36 25.57
C GLU A 392 -1.71 2.74 24.67
N ALA A 393 -1.55 2.53 23.37
CA ALA A 393 -2.63 2.72 22.41
C ALA A 393 -3.63 1.57 22.46
N LEU A 394 -4.89 1.86 22.14
CA LEU A 394 -5.91 0.84 21.97
C LEU A 394 -5.96 0.38 20.52
N THR A 395 -5.60 -0.89 20.29
CA THR A 395 -5.73 -1.51 18.96
C THR A 395 -7.03 -2.28 18.84
N MET A 396 -7.81 -1.97 17.82
CA MET A 396 -9.09 -2.58 17.48
C MET A 396 -9.02 -3.16 16.06
N THR A 397 -9.76 -4.23 15.83
CA THR A 397 -9.85 -4.86 14.52
C THR A 397 -11.32 -4.92 14.13
N SER A 398 -11.63 -4.39 12.95
CA SER A 398 -12.95 -4.46 12.32
C SER A 398 -12.82 -5.16 10.97
N GLU A 399 -13.87 -5.81 10.49
CA GLU A 399 -13.87 -6.47 9.18
C GLU A 399 -14.66 -5.63 8.18
N MET A 400 -14.03 -5.28 7.07
CA MET A 400 -14.66 -4.72 5.88
C MET A 400 -15.17 -5.87 5.01
N ASP A 401 -16.38 -5.73 4.47
CA ASP A 401 -17.02 -6.66 3.54
C ASP A 401 -16.46 -6.46 2.12
N ASN A 402 -15.74 -7.46 1.60
CA ASN A 402 -15.24 -7.44 0.23
C ASN A 402 -16.32 -7.74 -0.81
N ASP A 403 -17.44 -8.37 -0.44
CA ASP A 403 -18.54 -8.62 -1.38
C ASP A 403 -19.21 -7.30 -1.80
N ALA A 404 -19.14 -6.27 -0.95
CA ALA A 404 -19.57 -4.91 -1.25
C ALA A 404 -18.70 -4.19 -2.30
N PHE A 405 -17.51 -4.72 -2.62
CA PHE A 405 -16.60 -4.12 -3.61
C PHE A 405 -17.27 -3.96 -4.98
N ALA A 406 -17.98 -4.98 -5.48
CA ALA A 406 -18.56 -4.93 -6.83
C ALA A 406 -19.57 -3.78 -6.97
N ASP A 407 -20.39 -3.56 -5.94
CA ASP A 407 -21.36 -2.48 -5.86
C ASP A 407 -20.69 -1.11 -5.76
N TRP A 408 -19.62 -1.00 -4.96
CA TRP A 408 -18.83 0.22 -4.86
C TRP A 408 -18.13 0.54 -6.18
N TRP A 409 -17.43 -0.43 -6.77
CA TRP A 409 -16.64 -0.30 -7.99
C TRP A 409 -17.48 0.23 -9.16
N VAL A 410 -18.69 -0.32 -9.34
CA VAL A 410 -19.62 0.15 -10.37
C VAL A 410 -19.98 1.63 -10.19
N ARG A 411 -20.18 2.09 -8.95
CA ARG A 411 -20.43 3.52 -8.67
C ARG A 411 -19.18 4.35 -8.94
N HIS A 412 -18.03 3.92 -8.43
CA HIS A 412 -16.75 4.60 -8.62
C HIS A 412 -16.43 4.85 -10.11
N VAL A 413 -16.54 3.82 -10.95
CA VAL A 413 -16.27 3.96 -12.40
C VAL A 413 -17.31 4.85 -13.07
N ASN A 414 -18.61 4.67 -12.77
CA ASN A 414 -19.66 5.49 -13.37
C ASN A 414 -19.67 6.95 -12.88
N ASP A 415 -19.08 7.23 -11.72
CA ASP A 415 -18.85 8.56 -11.16
C ASP A 415 -17.48 9.15 -11.57
N GLY A 416 -16.85 8.60 -12.61
CA GLY A 416 -15.61 9.13 -13.20
C GLY A 416 -14.38 8.85 -12.35
N GLU A 417 -14.25 7.63 -11.83
CA GLU A 417 -13.17 7.20 -10.95
C GLU A 417 -13.05 8.06 -9.67
N THR A 418 -14.18 8.53 -9.16
CA THR A 418 -14.25 9.31 -7.93
C THR A 418 -15.00 8.54 -6.85
N SER A 419 -14.47 8.54 -5.63
CA SER A 419 -15.11 7.91 -4.48
C SER A 419 -15.07 8.80 -3.25
N ALA A 420 -16.23 8.96 -2.60
CA ALA A 420 -16.34 9.55 -1.26
C ALA A 420 -16.42 8.43 -0.22
N VAL A 421 -15.42 8.38 0.66
CA VAL A 421 -15.40 7.54 1.86
C VAL A 421 -15.96 8.36 3.01
N VAL A 422 -17.00 7.85 3.64
CA VAL A 422 -17.59 8.44 4.85
C VAL A 422 -17.43 7.43 5.98
N THR A 423 -16.67 7.80 7.00
CA THR A 423 -16.57 7.02 8.24
C THR A 423 -17.22 7.80 9.36
N ASP A 424 -18.33 7.27 9.87
CA ASP A 424 -18.97 7.70 11.10
C ASP A 424 -18.43 6.83 12.23
N ALA A 425 -17.85 7.46 13.25
CA ALA A 425 -17.29 6.74 14.39
C ALA A 425 -17.59 7.47 15.69
N SER A 426 -18.07 6.72 16.68
CA SER A 426 -18.34 7.24 18.02
C SER A 426 -17.75 6.31 19.07
N ALA A 427 -17.14 6.91 20.09
CA ALA A 427 -16.65 6.21 21.26
C ALA A 427 -17.51 6.60 22.46
N THR A 428 -18.03 5.63 23.19
CA THR A 428 -18.72 5.87 24.45
C THR A 428 -17.93 5.24 25.59
N VAL A 429 -17.46 6.06 26.52
CA VAL A 429 -16.77 5.64 27.74
C VAL A 429 -17.80 5.46 28.85
N ASP A 430 -18.16 4.22 29.14
CA ASP A 430 -18.96 3.86 30.30
C ASP A 430 -18.04 3.85 31.53
N VAL A 431 -18.33 4.66 32.55
CA VAL A 431 -17.56 4.75 33.82
C VAL A 431 -18.23 4.01 34.98
N GLY A 432 -19.19 3.13 34.68
CA GLY A 432 -19.98 2.40 35.66
C GLY A 432 -21.20 3.18 36.16
N ILE A 433 -21.02 4.45 36.54
CA ILE A 433 -22.13 5.29 37.03
C ILE A 433 -22.89 6.02 35.93
N THR A 434 -22.23 6.27 34.78
CA THR A 434 -22.77 6.99 33.63
C THR A 434 -21.93 6.67 32.39
N LYS A 435 -22.28 7.25 31.24
CA LYS A 435 -21.57 7.13 29.96
C LYS A 435 -21.13 8.50 29.46
N PHE A 436 -19.95 8.59 28.87
CA PHE A 436 -19.46 9.79 28.21
C PHE A 436 -19.25 9.53 26.74
N ASP A 437 -19.93 10.30 25.88
CA ASP A 437 -19.66 10.27 24.46
C ASP A 437 -18.39 11.06 24.16
N ARG A 438 -17.47 10.39 23.47
CA ARG A 438 -16.28 10.96 22.88
C ARG A 438 -16.44 10.85 21.38
N PRO A 439 -16.70 11.98 20.68
CA PRO A 439 -16.75 11.95 19.23
C PRO A 439 -15.39 11.45 18.75
N LEU A 440 -15.40 10.38 17.96
CA LEU A 440 -14.26 10.11 17.10
C LEU A 440 -14.39 11.05 15.91
N SER A 441 -13.29 11.35 15.23
CA SER A 441 -13.35 12.22 14.06
C SER A 441 -14.19 11.55 12.98
N ASP A 442 -15.36 12.14 12.68
CA ASP A 442 -16.09 11.86 11.45
C ASP A 442 -15.21 12.27 10.28
N GLU A 443 -14.91 11.32 9.43
CA GLU A 443 -13.94 11.51 8.36
C GLU A 443 -14.63 11.33 7.01
N GLN A 444 -14.59 12.40 6.23
CA GLN A 444 -15.02 12.38 4.84
C GLN A 444 -13.80 12.62 3.97
N THR A 445 -13.36 11.56 3.31
CA THR A 445 -12.22 11.58 2.40
C THR A 445 -12.75 11.32 1.00
N GLN A 446 -12.26 12.08 0.02
CA GLN A 446 -12.50 11.81 -1.39
C GLN A 446 -11.20 11.30 -1.98
N PHE A 447 -11.27 10.19 -2.72
CA PHE A 447 -10.17 9.74 -3.55
C PHE A 447 -10.59 9.65 -5.01
N GLU A 448 -9.64 9.97 -5.88
CA GLU A 448 -9.78 9.88 -7.32
C GLU A 448 -8.70 8.93 -7.83
N THR A 449 -9.03 8.07 -8.77
CA THR A 449 -8.03 7.28 -9.51
C THR A 449 -7.93 7.78 -10.94
N ASP A 450 -6.84 7.39 -11.62
CA ASP A 450 -6.69 7.58 -13.07
C ASP A 450 -6.15 6.30 -13.71
N ILE A 451 -6.89 5.20 -13.57
CA ILE A 451 -6.44 3.85 -13.97
C ILE A 451 -6.24 3.80 -15.48
N LEU A 452 -7.14 4.43 -16.24
CA LEU A 452 -7.05 4.48 -17.71
C LEU A 452 -6.10 5.55 -18.23
N GLY A 453 -5.73 6.57 -17.46
CA GLY A 453 -4.77 7.60 -17.91
C GLY A 453 -3.38 7.05 -18.24
N ALA A 454 -3.01 5.90 -17.67
CA ALA A 454 -1.80 5.16 -18.06
C ALA A 454 -2.01 4.15 -19.19
N VAL A 455 -3.25 3.91 -19.61
CA VAL A 455 -3.62 3.15 -20.80
C VAL A 455 -3.76 4.15 -21.95
N GLY A 456 -2.65 4.75 -22.33
CA GLY A 456 -2.65 5.84 -23.31
C GLY A 456 -1.31 6.55 -23.39
N SER A 457 -1.13 7.31 -24.47
CA SER A 457 0.06 8.13 -24.67
C SER A 457 -0.30 9.40 -25.43
N ASP A 458 0.11 10.55 -24.89
CA ASP A 458 -0.08 11.87 -25.53
C ASP A 458 0.74 12.04 -26.82
N GLY A 459 1.73 11.17 -27.05
CA GLY A 459 2.61 11.19 -28.21
C GLY A 459 2.32 10.05 -29.17
N SER A 460 2.72 10.23 -30.43
CA SER A 460 2.67 9.15 -31.40
C SER A 460 3.67 8.06 -31.06
N GLN A 461 3.27 6.81 -31.25
CA GLN A 461 4.13 5.63 -31.08
C GLN A 461 4.39 5.01 -32.44
N THR A 462 5.66 4.77 -32.77
CA THR A 462 6.02 4.09 -34.02
C THR A 462 6.02 2.58 -33.80
N VAL A 463 5.24 1.87 -34.63
CA VAL A 463 5.38 0.43 -34.78
C VAL A 463 6.49 0.22 -35.80
N THR A 464 7.60 -0.33 -35.33
CA THR A 464 8.76 -0.60 -36.19
C THR A 464 8.90 -2.10 -36.39
N VAL A 465 8.98 -2.51 -37.65
CA VAL A 465 9.31 -3.87 -38.04
C VAL A 465 10.50 -3.79 -38.97
N ALA A 466 11.53 -4.54 -38.64
CA ALA A 466 12.76 -4.65 -39.38
C ALA A 466 13.45 -3.31 -39.62
N ASN A 467 13.55 -2.49 -38.56
CA ASN A 467 14.07 -1.13 -38.57
C ASN A 467 13.37 -0.18 -39.55
N GLU A 468 12.15 -0.49 -39.97
CA GLU A 468 11.27 0.38 -40.74
C GLU A 468 9.99 0.65 -39.97
N THR A 469 9.59 1.92 -39.97
CA THR A 469 8.32 2.34 -39.38
C THR A 469 7.19 1.92 -40.30
N ILE A 470 6.49 0.85 -39.94
CA ILE A 470 5.35 0.33 -40.71
C ILE A 470 4.05 1.05 -40.37
N ALA A 471 3.89 1.46 -39.11
CA ALA A 471 2.75 2.25 -38.69
C ALA A 471 3.16 3.30 -37.67
N GLU A 472 2.45 4.42 -37.66
CA GLU A 472 2.48 5.39 -36.57
C GLU A 472 1.11 5.39 -35.91
N LEU A 473 1.07 5.04 -34.62
CA LEU A 473 -0.11 5.16 -33.79
C LEU A 473 -0.14 6.59 -33.27
N GLY A 474 -1.26 7.29 -33.45
CA GLY A 474 -1.48 8.64 -32.94
C GLY A 474 -1.58 8.69 -31.42
N SER A 475 -2.21 9.75 -30.89
CA SER A 475 -2.55 9.78 -29.48
C SER A 475 -3.44 8.57 -29.15
N GLN A 476 -3.17 7.96 -28.01
CA GLN A 476 -3.90 6.80 -27.52
C GLN A 476 -4.73 7.26 -26.33
N GLU A 477 -6.04 7.07 -26.42
CA GLU A 477 -6.99 7.46 -25.39
C GLU A 477 -7.75 6.22 -24.92
N ALA A 478 -7.97 6.12 -23.61
CA ALA A 478 -8.85 5.12 -23.02
C ALA A 478 -9.92 5.79 -22.18
N ALA A 479 -11.18 5.38 -22.39
CA ALA A 479 -12.31 5.93 -21.66
C ALA A 479 -13.25 4.81 -21.19
N TRP A 480 -13.74 4.93 -19.96
CA TRP A 480 -14.74 4.01 -19.42
C TRP A 480 -16.05 4.12 -20.18
N GLY A 481 -16.64 2.96 -20.45
CA GLY A 481 -18.07 2.84 -20.70
C GLY A 481 -18.85 2.70 -19.39
N THR A 482 -20.15 2.45 -19.50
CA THR A 482 -21.00 2.22 -18.33
C THR A 482 -20.67 0.88 -17.68
N ALA A 483 -20.29 0.91 -16.40
CA ALA A 483 -20.04 -0.28 -15.60
C ALA A 483 -21.35 -0.84 -15.02
N ASP A 484 -21.42 -2.17 -14.89
CA ASP A 484 -22.47 -2.91 -14.19
C ASP A 484 -21.89 -4.12 -13.43
N ALA A 485 -22.76 -4.88 -12.76
CA ALA A 485 -22.38 -6.00 -11.92
C ALA A 485 -21.66 -7.14 -12.67
N GLU A 486 -21.78 -7.21 -13.98
CA GLU A 486 -21.15 -8.26 -14.82
C GLU A 486 -19.90 -7.73 -15.52
N THR A 487 -19.96 -6.50 -16.03
CA THR A 487 -18.92 -5.93 -16.89
C THR A 487 -18.60 -4.46 -16.61
N THR A 488 -17.31 -4.13 -16.66
CA THR A 488 -16.76 -2.77 -16.62
C THR A 488 -16.01 -2.51 -17.93
N PRO A 489 -16.67 -2.08 -19.00
CA PRO A 489 -16.03 -1.90 -20.29
C PRO A 489 -15.23 -0.59 -20.35
N PHE A 490 -14.10 -0.59 -21.04
CA PHE A 490 -13.49 0.65 -21.56
C PHE A 490 -13.33 0.55 -23.08
N ILE A 491 -13.22 1.70 -23.73
CA ILE A 491 -12.90 1.82 -25.15
C ILE A 491 -11.49 2.37 -25.25
N PHE A 492 -10.62 1.67 -25.98
CA PHE A 492 -9.32 2.15 -26.39
C PHE A 492 -9.41 2.70 -27.80
N SER A 493 -8.99 3.94 -28.02
CA SER A 493 -9.06 4.63 -29.30
C SER A 493 -7.68 5.12 -29.72
N THR A 494 -7.29 4.85 -30.96
CA THR A 494 -6.05 5.39 -31.55
C THR A 494 -6.17 5.54 -33.07
N ALA A 495 -5.50 6.53 -33.64
CA ALA A 495 -5.37 6.67 -35.09
C ALA A 495 -4.18 5.84 -35.59
N VAL A 496 -4.41 4.91 -36.51
CA VAL A 496 -3.36 4.11 -37.15
C VAL A 496 -3.02 4.73 -38.50
N GLU A 497 -1.83 5.32 -38.61
CA GLU A 497 -1.28 5.82 -39.87
C GLU A 497 -0.35 4.77 -40.49
N ASN A 498 -0.63 4.35 -41.72
CA ASN A 498 0.22 3.44 -42.45
C ASN A 498 1.39 4.20 -43.09
N ARG A 499 2.61 3.92 -42.62
CA ARG A 499 3.86 4.50 -43.14
C ARG A 499 4.63 3.57 -44.07
N HIS A 500 4.05 2.40 -44.35
CA HIS A 500 4.60 1.40 -45.25
C HIS A 500 4.00 1.51 -46.66
N ASP A 501 4.78 1.12 -47.67
CA ASP A 501 4.37 1.13 -49.09
C ASP A 501 3.35 0.02 -49.45
N SER A 502 2.76 -0.66 -48.46
CA SER A 502 1.81 -1.76 -48.64
C SER A 502 0.71 -1.69 -47.57
N PRO A 503 -0.49 -2.20 -47.84
CA PRO A 503 -1.58 -2.17 -46.86
C PRO A 503 -1.20 -2.85 -45.54
N LEU A 504 -1.81 -2.36 -44.46
CA LEU A 504 -1.86 -3.05 -43.17
C LEU A 504 -3.22 -3.73 -43.04
N GLU A 505 -3.27 -5.06 -42.88
CA GLU A 505 -4.50 -5.84 -42.83
C GLU A 505 -4.61 -6.65 -41.53
N PHE A 506 -5.60 -6.33 -40.71
CA PHE A 506 -5.98 -7.05 -39.51
C PHE A 506 -7.42 -7.55 -39.65
N ALA A 507 -7.64 -8.84 -39.42
CA ALA A 507 -8.94 -9.48 -39.46
C ALA A 507 -9.72 -9.35 -38.15
N ASP A 508 -9.03 -9.08 -37.04
CA ASP A 508 -9.58 -8.92 -35.69
C ASP A 508 -8.49 -8.32 -34.76
N PHE A 509 -8.86 -7.99 -33.53
CA PHE A 509 -7.93 -7.59 -32.47
C PHE A 509 -8.20 -8.40 -31.21
N GLN A 510 -7.16 -9.04 -30.67
CA GLN A 510 -7.21 -9.74 -29.39
C GLN A 510 -6.71 -8.83 -28.27
N TYR A 511 -7.50 -8.67 -27.22
CA TYR A 511 -7.11 -7.94 -26.02
C TYR A 511 -6.89 -8.90 -24.84
N THR A 512 -6.02 -8.52 -23.92
CA THR A 512 -5.87 -9.15 -22.60
C THR A 512 -5.54 -8.07 -21.58
N VAL A 513 -6.27 -8.06 -20.46
CA VAL A 513 -6.01 -7.20 -19.31
C VAL A 513 -5.81 -8.06 -18.09
N GLU A 514 -4.67 -7.86 -17.43
CA GLU A 514 -4.28 -8.57 -16.21
C GLU A 514 -3.92 -7.57 -15.12
N MET A 515 -4.43 -7.80 -13.90
CA MET A 515 -4.15 -6.98 -12.73
C MET A 515 -3.69 -7.91 -11.60
N ASN A 516 -2.44 -7.78 -11.15
CA ASN A 516 -1.83 -8.65 -10.13
C ASN A 516 -1.96 -10.17 -10.41
N GLY A 517 -1.89 -10.60 -11.66
CA GLY A 517 -2.05 -12.01 -12.04
C GLY A 517 -3.50 -12.45 -12.28
N VAL A 518 -4.49 -11.59 -12.04
CA VAL A 518 -5.89 -11.85 -12.32
C VAL A 518 -6.23 -11.36 -13.72
N THR A 519 -6.56 -12.27 -14.64
CA THR A 519 -7.01 -11.93 -16.00
C THR A 519 -8.45 -11.44 -15.99
N VAL A 520 -8.63 -10.12 -15.89
CA VAL A 520 -9.93 -9.45 -15.80
C VAL A 520 -10.61 -9.30 -17.18
N ALA A 521 -9.85 -9.28 -18.27
CA ALA A 521 -10.38 -9.38 -19.63
C ALA A 521 -9.46 -10.21 -20.54
N ASN A 522 -10.05 -11.03 -21.40
CA ASN A 522 -9.35 -11.74 -22.47
C ASN A 522 -10.37 -12.12 -23.55
N GLY A 523 -10.19 -11.61 -24.77
CA GLY A 523 -11.17 -11.79 -25.84
C GLY A 523 -10.74 -11.13 -27.15
N THR A 524 -11.67 -11.04 -28.08
CA THR A 524 -11.51 -10.33 -29.36
C THR A 524 -12.64 -9.32 -29.54
N ASP A 525 -12.39 -8.27 -30.32
CA ASP A 525 -13.36 -7.19 -30.55
C ASP A 525 -14.25 -7.44 -31.78
N GLY A 526 -13.76 -8.21 -32.75
CA GLY A 526 -14.47 -8.63 -33.95
C GLY A 526 -14.39 -7.65 -35.12
N GLU A 527 -13.70 -6.51 -34.95
CA GLU A 527 -13.52 -5.50 -35.99
C GLU A 527 -12.26 -5.75 -36.82
N ALA A 528 -12.45 -5.85 -38.15
CA ALA A 528 -11.35 -5.91 -39.11
C ALA A 528 -10.91 -4.50 -39.50
N LEU A 529 -9.60 -4.28 -39.60
CA LEU A 529 -9.00 -3.01 -39.99
C LEU A 529 -8.06 -3.22 -41.18
N THR A 530 -8.33 -2.52 -42.28
CA THR A 530 -7.37 -2.36 -43.38
C THR A 530 -6.94 -0.91 -43.45
N VAL A 531 -5.64 -0.61 -43.51
CA VAL A 531 -5.14 0.77 -43.69
C VAL A 531 -4.28 0.80 -44.95
N GLN A 532 -4.70 1.53 -45.98
CA GLN A 532 -3.96 1.64 -47.25
C GLN A 532 -2.66 2.44 -47.05
N PRO A 533 -1.67 2.33 -47.97
CA PRO A 533 -0.47 3.16 -47.91
C PRO A 533 -0.80 4.65 -47.83
N ASP A 534 -0.08 5.39 -46.97
CA ASP A 534 -0.30 6.82 -46.67
C ASP A 534 -1.72 7.17 -46.15
N GLU A 535 -2.50 6.18 -45.70
CA GLU A 535 -3.81 6.37 -45.09
C GLU A 535 -3.71 6.39 -43.56
N THR A 536 -4.61 7.14 -42.92
CA THR A 536 -4.85 7.08 -41.47
C THR A 536 -6.28 6.58 -41.22
N ARG A 537 -6.45 5.62 -40.32
CA ARG A 537 -7.78 5.16 -39.86
C ARG A 537 -7.82 5.05 -38.35
N ASP A 538 -8.98 5.37 -37.79
CA ASP A 538 -9.23 5.18 -36.37
C ASP A 538 -9.45 3.69 -36.05
N LEU A 539 -8.87 3.27 -34.93
CA LEU A 539 -9.04 1.95 -34.33
C LEU A 539 -9.66 2.16 -32.94
N ASP A 540 -10.90 1.70 -32.81
CA ASP A 540 -11.63 1.67 -31.54
C ASP A 540 -11.76 0.22 -31.10
N VAL A 541 -11.29 -0.12 -29.90
CA VAL A 541 -11.37 -1.48 -29.35
C VAL A 541 -12.13 -1.45 -28.04
N ARG A 542 -13.24 -2.19 -27.96
CA ARG A 542 -14.03 -2.31 -26.73
C ARG A 542 -13.52 -3.47 -25.88
N VAL A 543 -13.06 -3.14 -24.68
CA VAL A 543 -12.51 -4.12 -23.74
C VAL A 543 -13.45 -4.29 -22.54
N PRO A 544 -14.31 -5.34 -22.51
CA PRO A 544 -15.17 -5.65 -21.37
C PRO A 544 -14.38 -6.33 -20.25
N LEU A 545 -14.03 -5.59 -19.19
CA LEU A 545 -13.50 -6.18 -17.97
C LEU A 545 -14.62 -6.92 -17.24
N SER A 546 -14.35 -8.10 -16.69
CA SER A 546 -15.29 -8.85 -15.86
C SER A 546 -15.34 -8.27 -14.45
N THR A 547 -16.46 -7.65 -14.06
CA THR A 547 -16.66 -7.08 -12.72
C THR A 547 -16.49 -8.13 -11.62
N PRO A 548 -17.01 -9.37 -11.74
CA PRO A 548 -16.74 -10.43 -10.75
C PRO A 548 -15.25 -10.74 -10.56
N LYS A 549 -14.44 -10.71 -11.63
CA LYS A 549 -12.99 -10.90 -11.53
C LYS A 549 -12.25 -9.69 -10.98
N LEU A 550 -12.83 -8.49 -11.09
CA LEU A 550 -12.29 -7.31 -10.42
C LEU A 550 -12.42 -7.46 -8.90
N SER A 551 -13.43 -8.15 -8.38
CA SER A 551 -13.49 -8.52 -6.96
C SER A 551 -12.35 -9.47 -6.54
N ASP A 552 -11.97 -10.42 -7.39
CA ASP A 552 -10.78 -11.25 -7.14
C ASP A 552 -9.49 -10.41 -7.14
N TRP A 553 -9.38 -9.46 -8.08
CA TRP A 553 -8.27 -8.51 -8.14
C TRP A 553 -8.19 -7.66 -6.87
N TRP A 554 -9.32 -7.13 -6.38
CA TRP A 554 -9.39 -6.30 -5.18
C TRP A 554 -8.69 -6.95 -3.98
N VAL A 555 -8.95 -8.23 -3.74
CA VAL A 555 -8.30 -9.00 -2.68
C VAL A 555 -6.78 -9.04 -2.86
N THR A 556 -6.29 -9.20 -4.10
CA THR A 556 -4.85 -9.17 -4.39
C THR A 556 -4.25 -7.77 -4.23
N HIS A 557 -5.01 -6.73 -4.57
CA HIS A 557 -4.59 -5.34 -4.44
C HIS A 557 -4.37 -4.97 -2.97
N LEU A 558 -5.34 -5.28 -2.11
CA LEU A 558 -5.22 -5.08 -0.66
C LEU A 558 -4.07 -5.90 -0.05
N ARG A 559 -3.90 -7.17 -0.44
CA ARG A 559 -2.78 -8.03 0.02
C ARG A 559 -1.40 -7.52 -0.38
N ASN A 560 -1.33 -6.76 -1.48
CA ASN A 560 -0.11 -6.16 -1.97
C ASN A 560 0.09 -4.72 -1.44
N ASP A 561 -0.52 -4.40 -0.30
CA ASP A 561 -0.42 -3.07 0.34
C ASP A 561 -0.91 -1.99 -0.61
N GLU A 562 -2.11 -2.19 -1.15
CA GLU A 562 -2.78 -1.31 -2.11
C GLU A 562 -1.96 -1.04 -3.38
N ARG A 563 -1.22 -2.05 -3.85
CA ARG A 563 -0.44 -1.96 -5.10
C ARG A 563 -0.86 -2.98 -6.13
N SER A 564 -1.04 -2.51 -7.35
CA SER A 564 -1.44 -3.34 -8.49
C SER A 564 -0.54 -3.13 -9.69
N ASN A 565 0.13 -4.19 -10.14
CA ASN A 565 0.76 -4.19 -11.45
C ASN A 565 -0.33 -4.55 -12.48
N VAL A 566 -0.60 -3.62 -13.39
CA VAL A 566 -1.57 -3.77 -14.47
C VAL A 566 -0.83 -3.99 -15.78
N SER A 567 -1.33 -4.88 -16.62
CA SER A 567 -0.84 -5.11 -17.98
C SER A 567 -2.03 -5.13 -18.93
N VAL A 568 -1.98 -4.26 -19.94
CA VAL A 568 -2.93 -4.20 -21.05
C VAL A 568 -2.18 -4.58 -22.31
N ARG A 569 -2.66 -5.60 -23.03
CA ARG A 569 -2.07 -6.04 -24.30
C ARG A 569 -3.13 -6.12 -25.39
N LEU A 570 -2.83 -5.52 -26.53
CA LEU A 570 -3.63 -5.56 -27.75
C LEU A 570 -2.79 -6.14 -28.89
N TYR A 571 -3.23 -7.26 -29.45
CA TYR A 571 -2.59 -7.92 -30.59
C TYR A 571 -3.50 -7.87 -31.81
N GLY A 572 -2.93 -7.58 -32.98
CA GLY A 572 -3.61 -7.81 -34.24
C GLY A 572 -3.77 -9.30 -34.51
N ILE A 573 -4.90 -9.68 -35.11
CA ILE A 573 -5.15 -11.01 -35.67
C ILE A 573 -5.17 -10.88 -37.18
N VAL A 574 -4.49 -11.79 -37.87
CA VAL A 574 -4.47 -11.86 -39.34
C VAL A 574 -5.15 -13.15 -39.79
N GLU A 575 -5.71 -13.15 -41.00
CA GLU A 575 -6.26 -14.37 -41.61
C GLU A 575 -5.31 -14.88 -42.68
N ARG A 576 -4.81 -16.11 -42.50
CA ARG A 576 -3.86 -16.75 -43.41
C ARG A 576 -4.24 -18.21 -43.63
N ASP A 577 -4.34 -18.64 -44.89
CA ASP A 577 -4.80 -19.98 -45.29
C ASP A 577 -6.15 -20.41 -44.66
N GLY A 578 -7.04 -19.44 -44.39
CA GLY A 578 -8.33 -19.66 -43.72
C GLY A 578 -8.23 -19.91 -42.21
N GLN A 579 -7.07 -19.66 -41.60
CA GLN A 579 -6.86 -19.69 -40.15
C GLN A 579 -6.60 -18.27 -39.62
N ARG A 580 -7.14 -17.98 -38.43
CA ARG A 580 -6.86 -16.73 -37.71
C ARG A 580 -5.62 -16.94 -36.83
N GLU A 581 -4.58 -16.16 -37.08
CA GLU A 581 -3.32 -16.20 -36.37
C GLU A 581 -3.06 -14.87 -35.66
N ARG A 582 -2.50 -14.94 -34.44
CA ARG A 582 -2.13 -13.74 -33.69
C ARG A 582 -0.77 -13.24 -34.13
N VAL A 583 -0.68 -11.95 -34.46
CA VAL A 583 0.59 -11.29 -34.74
C VAL A 583 1.46 -11.31 -33.48
N PRO A 584 2.75 -11.69 -33.56
CA PRO A 584 3.61 -11.84 -32.37
C PRO A 584 3.99 -10.50 -31.72
N ILE A 585 3.78 -9.37 -32.42
CA ILE A 585 3.99 -8.02 -31.90
C ILE A 585 2.65 -7.48 -31.40
N ALA A 586 2.63 -7.01 -30.15
CA ALA A 586 1.50 -6.25 -29.61
C ALA A 586 1.49 -4.84 -30.21
N LEU A 587 0.34 -4.39 -30.70
CA LEU A 587 0.12 -3.01 -31.13
C LEU A 587 0.18 -2.07 -29.92
N VAL A 588 -0.45 -2.51 -28.83
CA VAL A 588 -0.40 -1.85 -27.52
C VAL A 588 0.07 -2.88 -26.51
N GLU A 589 1.13 -2.55 -25.79
CA GLU A 589 1.53 -3.24 -24.58
C GLU A 589 1.88 -2.15 -23.58
N ASP A 590 0.98 -1.96 -22.62
CA ASP A 590 1.16 -1.03 -21.51
C ASP A 590 1.28 -1.82 -20.22
N ARG A 591 2.21 -1.37 -19.39
CA ARG A 591 2.39 -1.89 -18.04
C ARG A 591 2.55 -0.71 -17.12
N PHE A 592 1.83 -0.73 -16.01
CA PHE A 592 1.92 0.31 -15.01
C PHE A 592 1.63 -0.25 -13.62
N ARG A 593 2.01 0.51 -12.60
CA ARG A 593 1.69 0.23 -11.21
C ARG A 593 0.68 1.26 -10.73
N LEU A 594 -0.49 0.78 -10.32
CA LEU A 594 -1.49 1.54 -9.58
C LEU A 594 -1.19 1.40 -8.08
N THR A 595 -1.19 2.52 -7.36
CA THR A 595 -1.12 2.57 -5.90
C THR A 595 -2.28 3.40 -5.37
N THR A 596 -2.91 2.99 -4.26
CA THR A 596 -3.94 3.77 -3.54
C THR A 596 -3.60 3.87 -2.04
N ASP A 597 -4.19 4.86 -1.37
CA ASP A 597 -4.21 4.99 0.10
C ASP A 597 -5.64 5.21 0.60
N LEU A 598 -6.40 4.11 0.69
CA LEU A 598 -7.83 4.14 1.03
C LEU A 598 -8.11 4.35 2.51
N LEU A 599 -7.17 3.98 3.38
CA LEU A 599 -7.31 4.13 4.84
C LEU A 599 -6.68 5.41 5.39
N GLY A 600 -5.84 6.09 4.59
CA GLY A 600 -5.21 7.37 4.88
C GLY A 600 -5.86 8.54 4.14
N ASP A 601 -5.06 9.27 3.34
CA ASP A 601 -5.47 10.58 2.79
C ASP A 601 -6.25 10.51 1.46
N GLY A 602 -6.47 9.30 0.93
CA GLY A 602 -7.16 9.10 -0.35
C GLY A 602 -6.27 9.37 -1.57
N SER A 603 -4.95 9.43 -1.43
CA SER A 603 -4.06 9.58 -2.57
C SER A 603 -4.04 8.33 -3.47
N SER A 604 -3.82 8.54 -4.76
CA SER A 604 -3.55 7.47 -5.72
C SER A 604 -2.42 7.88 -6.67
N SER A 605 -1.71 6.90 -7.21
CA SER A 605 -0.67 7.12 -8.22
C SER A 605 -0.66 6.04 -9.28
N VAL A 606 -0.24 6.43 -10.49
CA VAL A 606 -0.02 5.49 -11.58
C VAL A 606 1.37 5.70 -12.17
N ASP A 607 2.21 4.68 -12.08
CA ASP A 607 3.60 4.71 -12.53
C ASP A 607 3.82 3.76 -13.70
N ALA A 608 4.25 4.28 -14.85
CA ALA A 608 4.59 3.45 -16.01
C ALA A 608 5.74 2.46 -15.69
N LEU A 609 5.58 1.22 -16.12
CA LEU A 609 6.56 0.14 -16.00
C LEU A 609 7.13 -0.18 -17.39
N PRO A 610 8.40 -0.64 -17.47
CA PRO A 610 9.00 -1.00 -18.75
C PRO A 610 8.26 -2.16 -19.42
N THR A 611 8.17 -2.07 -20.75
CA THR A 611 7.54 -3.06 -21.64
C THR A 611 8.60 -3.69 -22.53
N ASP A 612 8.62 -5.02 -22.63
CA ASP A 612 9.55 -5.75 -23.49
C ASP A 612 8.83 -6.20 -24.78
N ARG A 613 8.66 -5.27 -25.73
CA ARG A 613 8.04 -5.61 -27.02
C ARG A 613 9.05 -6.36 -27.90
N PRO A 614 8.74 -7.57 -28.39
CA PRO A 614 9.61 -8.25 -29.35
C PRO A 614 9.64 -7.46 -30.65
N THR A 615 10.82 -7.30 -31.23
CA THR A 615 11.00 -6.69 -32.55
C THR A 615 11.12 -7.79 -33.60
N ILE A 616 10.41 -7.64 -34.73
CA ILE A 616 10.70 -8.43 -35.93
C ILE A 616 11.88 -7.74 -36.63
N GLU A 617 12.94 -8.46 -36.92
CA GLU A 617 14.09 -8.00 -37.71
C GLU A 617 14.02 -8.54 -39.15
N ARG A 618 14.62 -7.85 -40.12
CA ARG A 618 14.61 -8.30 -41.53
C ARG A 618 15.61 -9.44 -41.71
N PRO A 619 15.23 -10.58 -42.31
CA PRO A 619 16.19 -11.54 -42.83
C PRO A 619 17.08 -10.90 -43.89
N SER A 620 18.31 -11.39 -44.04
CA SER A 620 19.26 -10.92 -45.05
C SER A 620 19.72 -12.06 -45.96
N VAL A 621 19.71 -11.83 -47.27
CA VAL A 621 20.33 -12.74 -48.25
C VAL A 621 21.85 -12.51 -48.22
N GLN A 622 22.62 -13.56 -47.90
CA GLN A 622 24.08 -13.49 -47.73
C GLN A 622 24.85 -13.99 -48.95
N ASN A 623 24.35 -15.04 -49.60
CA ASN A 623 25.00 -15.64 -50.76
C ASN A 623 23.95 -16.28 -51.68
N THR A 624 24.28 -16.41 -52.95
CA THR A 624 23.45 -17.09 -53.94
C THR A 624 24.37 -17.74 -54.96
N THR A 625 24.22 -19.04 -55.18
CA THR A 625 24.99 -19.82 -56.17
C THR A 625 24.05 -20.50 -57.14
N ARG A 626 24.43 -20.56 -58.42
CA ARG A 626 23.60 -21.10 -59.51
C ARG A 626 24.32 -22.22 -60.24
N ARG A 627 23.56 -23.16 -60.77
CA ARG A 627 24.06 -24.19 -61.69
C ARG A 627 22.96 -24.66 -62.63
N TRP A 628 23.37 -25.22 -63.76
CA TRP A 628 22.44 -25.91 -64.65
C TRP A 628 21.81 -27.12 -63.96
N GLY A 629 20.50 -27.26 -64.13
CA GLY A 629 19.69 -28.40 -63.70
C GLY A 629 19.36 -29.31 -64.88
N ASP A 630 18.13 -29.82 -64.91
CA ASP A 630 17.64 -30.64 -66.02
C ASP A 630 17.51 -29.83 -67.32
N VAL A 631 18.05 -30.38 -68.41
CA VAL A 631 17.98 -29.79 -69.76
C VAL A 631 17.13 -30.69 -70.65
N THR A 632 16.01 -30.17 -71.16
CA THR A 632 15.07 -30.89 -72.03
C THR A 632 14.89 -30.15 -73.35
N GLU A 633 14.15 -30.72 -74.30
CA GLU A 633 13.83 -30.03 -75.56
C GLU A 633 13.04 -28.72 -75.36
N GLN A 634 12.20 -28.65 -74.32
CA GLN A 634 11.32 -27.50 -74.08
C GLN A 634 11.89 -26.51 -73.07
N THR A 635 12.55 -27.01 -72.03
CA THR A 635 13.01 -26.17 -70.91
C THR A 635 14.41 -26.51 -70.46
N THR A 636 15.07 -25.51 -69.88
CA THR A 636 16.37 -25.64 -69.22
C THR A 636 16.24 -25.11 -67.80
N ASP A 637 16.55 -25.93 -66.81
CA ASP A 637 16.46 -25.56 -65.40
C ASP A 637 17.74 -24.87 -64.93
N VAL A 638 17.59 -23.85 -64.09
CA VAL A 638 18.67 -23.22 -63.32
C VAL A 638 18.38 -23.44 -61.84
N GLU A 639 19.16 -24.29 -61.20
CA GLU A 639 19.07 -24.53 -59.77
C GLU A 639 19.84 -23.44 -59.01
N THR A 640 19.16 -22.78 -58.09
CA THR A 640 19.69 -21.66 -57.31
C THR A 640 19.64 -21.98 -55.82
N ASP A 641 20.80 -21.94 -55.17
CA ASP A 641 20.97 -22.09 -53.73
C ASP A 641 21.19 -20.71 -53.10
N VAL A 642 20.30 -20.31 -52.19
CA VAL A 642 20.33 -19.01 -51.51
C VAL A 642 20.58 -19.20 -50.03
N THR A 643 21.62 -18.55 -49.52
CA THR A 643 21.91 -18.50 -48.08
C THR A 643 21.22 -17.31 -47.46
N VAL A 644 20.28 -17.55 -46.55
CA VAL A 644 19.49 -16.51 -45.86
C VAL A 644 19.82 -16.55 -44.37
N PHE A 645 20.23 -15.42 -43.80
CA PHE A 645 20.39 -15.27 -42.36
C PHE A 645 19.13 -14.65 -41.75
N ASN A 646 18.55 -15.34 -40.78
CA ASN A 646 17.37 -14.90 -40.06
C ASN A 646 17.72 -14.58 -38.59
N PRO A 647 17.72 -13.31 -38.18
CA PRO A 647 18.03 -12.90 -36.80
C PRO A 647 16.89 -13.15 -35.80
N ASN A 648 15.70 -13.50 -36.29
CA ASN A 648 14.51 -13.59 -35.46
C ASN A 648 14.48 -14.87 -34.60
N GLY A 649 13.92 -14.76 -33.40
CA GLY A 649 13.67 -15.89 -32.51
C GLY A 649 12.44 -16.74 -32.93
N PRO A 650 12.22 -17.88 -32.29
CA PRO A 650 11.24 -18.89 -32.71
C PRO A 650 9.80 -18.38 -32.82
N VAL A 651 9.36 -17.47 -31.94
CA VAL A 651 8.00 -16.91 -31.95
C VAL A 651 7.71 -16.15 -33.24
N VAL A 652 8.68 -15.39 -33.76
CA VAL A 652 8.56 -14.65 -35.01
C VAL A 652 8.75 -15.60 -36.20
N ASN A 653 9.68 -16.55 -36.11
CA ASN A 653 10.00 -17.51 -37.18
C ASN A 653 8.83 -18.40 -37.57
N ASP A 654 8.00 -18.76 -36.61
CA ASP A 654 6.80 -19.55 -36.86
C ASP A 654 5.70 -18.77 -37.59
N PHE A 655 5.82 -17.43 -37.63
CA PHE A 655 4.81 -16.52 -38.14
C PHE A 655 5.18 -15.86 -39.49
N ILE A 656 6.47 -15.57 -39.75
CA ILE A 656 6.89 -14.93 -41.01
C ILE A 656 7.06 -15.94 -42.14
N ARG A 657 6.62 -15.60 -43.37
CA ARG A 657 6.88 -16.40 -44.57
C ARG A 657 7.83 -15.68 -45.51
N PHE A 658 8.86 -16.35 -45.97
CA PHE A 658 9.86 -15.78 -46.87
C PHE A 658 9.54 -16.19 -48.30
N ARG A 659 9.36 -15.23 -49.19
CA ARG A 659 9.11 -15.47 -50.61
C ARG A 659 10.21 -14.85 -51.44
N MET A 660 10.71 -15.63 -52.40
CA MET A 660 11.72 -15.21 -53.35
C MET A 660 11.27 -15.57 -54.75
N ALA A 661 11.32 -14.61 -55.67
CA ALA A 661 11.04 -14.79 -57.08
C ALA A 661 12.18 -14.23 -57.92
N SER A 662 12.46 -14.83 -59.06
CA SER A 662 13.45 -14.37 -60.02
C SER A 662 12.91 -14.40 -61.44
N GLU A 663 13.38 -13.49 -62.28
CA GLU A 663 13.14 -13.48 -63.72
C GLU A 663 14.47 -13.29 -64.45
N THR A 664 14.78 -14.18 -65.39
CA THR A 664 16.01 -14.17 -66.17
C THR A 664 15.71 -13.76 -67.61
N SER A 665 16.51 -12.84 -68.13
CA SER A 665 16.48 -12.39 -69.51
C SER A 665 17.88 -12.37 -70.13
N ILE A 666 18.00 -12.61 -71.43
CA ILE A 666 19.27 -12.51 -72.17
C ILE A 666 19.08 -11.59 -73.37
N ASN A 667 19.89 -10.54 -73.49
CA ASN A 667 19.73 -9.45 -74.47
C ASN A 667 18.29 -8.91 -74.53
N GLY A 668 17.63 -8.83 -73.37
CA GLY A 668 16.25 -8.37 -73.22
C GLY A 668 15.17 -9.33 -73.75
N VAL A 669 15.49 -10.59 -74.02
CA VAL A 669 14.50 -11.67 -74.24
C VAL A 669 14.27 -12.35 -72.89
N VAL A 670 13.03 -12.44 -72.42
CA VAL A 670 12.70 -13.11 -71.15
C VAL A 670 12.75 -14.62 -71.38
N PHE A 671 13.64 -15.31 -70.69
CA PHE A 671 13.81 -16.76 -70.81
C PHE A 671 12.96 -17.51 -69.81
N GLY A 672 12.82 -17.00 -68.59
CA GLY A 672 12.10 -17.75 -67.57
C GLY A 672 12.11 -17.10 -66.22
N SER A 673 11.43 -17.76 -65.29
CA SER A 673 11.31 -17.32 -63.91
C SER A 673 11.38 -18.51 -62.95
N GLY A 674 11.68 -18.21 -61.69
CA GLY A 674 11.68 -19.17 -60.60
C GLY A 674 11.09 -18.54 -59.35
N GLU A 675 10.41 -19.33 -58.54
CA GLU A 675 9.79 -18.85 -57.31
C GLU A 675 9.85 -19.90 -56.19
N ARG A 676 10.08 -19.43 -54.96
CA ARG A 676 10.05 -20.23 -53.75
C ARG A 676 9.43 -19.46 -52.61
N THR A 677 8.57 -20.14 -51.86
CA THR A 677 8.02 -19.66 -50.59
C THR A 677 8.43 -20.62 -49.48
N GLU A 678 9.16 -20.13 -48.49
CA GLU A 678 9.46 -20.84 -47.25
C GLU A 678 8.48 -20.39 -46.17
N ASP A 679 7.67 -21.33 -45.68
CA ASP A 679 6.68 -21.05 -44.63
C ASP A 679 7.33 -20.73 -43.28
N ARG A 680 8.60 -21.14 -43.09
CA ARG A 680 9.41 -20.88 -41.90
C ARG A 680 10.87 -20.75 -42.26
N LEU A 681 11.55 -19.80 -41.62
CA LEU A 681 13.01 -19.71 -41.58
C LEU A 681 13.45 -19.96 -40.13
N ALA A 682 14.32 -20.95 -39.90
CA ALA A 682 14.89 -21.15 -38.58
C ALA A 682 15.76 -19.95 -38.17
N GLU A 683 16.00 -19.78 -36.88
CA GLU A 683 16.94 -18.76 -36.40
C GLU A 683 18.36 -19.09 -36.89
N GLY A 684 19.09 -18.09 -37.37
CA GLY A 684 20.42 -18.23 -37.94
C GLY A 684 20.44 -18.46 -39.45
N THR A 685 21.42 -19.22 -39.93
CA THR A 685 21.67 -19.42 -41.36
C THR A 685 20.80 -20.55 -41.92
N ASN A 686 20.03 -20.23 -42.96
CA ASN A 686 19.16 -21.13 -43.69
C ASN A 686 19.63 -21.26 -45.14
N LEU A 687 19.42 -22.43 -45.74
CA LEU A 687 19.62 -22.67 -47.16
C LEU A 687 18.25 -22.80 -47.82
N VAL A 688 17.97 -21.92 -48.78
CA VAL A 688 16.73 -21.87 -49.55
C VAL A 688 17.06 -22.20 -51.00
N ASN A 689 16.51 -23.30 -51.50
CA ASN A 689 16.80 -23.78 -52.86
C ASN A 689 15.57 -23.56 -53.73
N TYR A 690 15.77 -23.05 -54.93
CA TYR A 690 14.71 -22.91 -55.92
C TYR A 690 15.21 -23.13 -57.34
N THR A 691 14.31 -23.54 -58.21
CA THR A 691 14.60 -23.80 -59.63
C THR A 691 13.90 -22.75 -60.48
N SER A 692 14.66 -22.08 -61.33
CA SER A 692 14.11 -21.25 -62.42
C SER A 692 14.02 -22.10 -63.68
N VAL A 693 12.89 -22.04 -64.37
CA VAL A 693 12.66 -22.82 -65.60
C VAL A 693 12.76 -21.87 -66.78
N LEU A 694 13.78 -22.05 -67.61
CA LEU A 694 14.00 -21.28 -68.84
C LEU A 694 13.30 -21.96 -70.02
N ASP A 695 12.61 -21.18 -70.85
CA ASP A 695 11.91 -21.58 -72.06
C ASP A 695 12.87 -21.59 -73.27
N ASN A 696 13.14 -22.79 -73.80
CA ASN A 696 14.09 -22.96 -74.90
C ASN A 696 13.53 -22.42 -76.24
N GLU A 697 12.21 -22.20 -76.37
CA GLU A 697 11.63 -21.57 -77.57
C GLU A 697 12.13 -20.13 -77.77
N GLN A 698 12.67 -19.51 -76.72
CA GLN A 698 13.24 -18.15 -76.76
C GLN A 698 14.67 -18.10 -77.32
N VAL A 699 15.35 -19.24 -77.42
CA VAL A 699 16.75 -19.31 -77.86
C VAL A 699 16.97 -18.71 -79.25
N PRO A 700 16.18 -19.03 -80.30
CA PRO A 700 16.36 -18.40 -81.62
C PRO A 700 16.24 -16.87 -81.59
N ALA A 701 15.33 -16.34 -80.78
CA ALA A 701 15.12 -14.90 -80.66
C ALA A 701 16.28 -14.21 -79.97
N TRP A 702 16.83 -14.81 -78.92
CA TRP A 702 18.05 -14.34 -78.28
C TRP A 702 19.27 -14.45 -79.20
N TRP A 703 19.45 -15.60 -79.85
CA TRP A 703 20.58 -15.87 -80.74
C TRP A 703 20.68 -14.81 -81.85
N ALA A 704 19.56 -14.46 -82.47
CA ALA A 704 19.54 -13.37 -83.45
C ALA A 704 20.01 -12.03 -82.87
N ARG A 705 19.61 -11.69 -81.64
CA ARG A 705 20.09 -10.47 -80.96
C ARG A 705 21.56 -10.54 -80.61
N HIS A 706 22.05 -11.70 -80.18
CA HIS A 706 23.47 -11.92 -79.91
C HIS A 706 24.33 -11.64 -81.15
N LEU A 707 23.97 -12.20 -82.31
CA LEU A 707 24.68 -11.95 -83.57
C LEU A 707 24.61 -10.47 -83.98
N ASN A 708 23.43 -9.86 -83.89
CA ASN A 708 23.23 -8.44 -84.22
C ASN A 708 23.97 -7.47 -83.29
N ASP A 709 24.28 -7.90 -82.06
CA ASP A 709 25.05 -7.16 -81.06
C ASP A 709 26.55 -7.53 -81.09
N GLY A 710 27.03 -8.00 -82.25
CA GLY A 710 28.45 -8.33 -82.45
C GLY A 710 28.92 -9.54 -81.67
N GLU A 711 28.05 -10.56 -81.53
CA GLU A 711 28.31 -11.76 -80.75
C GLU A 711 28.53 -11.47 -79.25
N SER A 712 27.85 -10.46 -78.71
CA SER A 712 27.81 -10.15 -77.28
C SER A 712 26.45 -10.48 -76.66
N SER A 713 26.44 -10.98 -75.44
CA SER A 713 25.22 -11.28 -74.70
C SER A 713 25.31 -10.79 -73.25
N THR A 714 24.26 -10.10 -72.81
CA THR A 714 24.04 -9.73 -71.41
C THR A 714 22.92 -10.57 -70.83
N VAL A 715 23.24 -11.38 -69.81
CA VAL A 715 22.27 -12.11 -68.99
C VAL A 715 21.90 -11.24 -67.80
N ARG A 716 20.61 -10.99 -67.59
CA ARG A 716 20.09 -10.22 -66.46
C ARG A 716 19.08 -11.04 -65.70
N THR A 717 19.35 -11.30 -64.42
CA THR A 717 18.42 -11.94 -63.49
C THR A 717 17.96 -10.91 -62.46
N THR A 718 16.69 -10.57 -62.50
CA THR A 718 16.05 -9.67 -61.53
C THR A 718 15.45 -10.50 -60.42
N THR A 719 15.72 -10.16 -59.16
CA THR A 719 15.23 -10.90 -58.00
C THR A 719 14.31 -10.01 -57.16
N THR A 720 13.17 -10.55 -56.75
CA THR A 720 12.24 -9.93 -55.82
C THR A 720 12.11 -10.82 -54.60
N THR A 721 12.51 -10.32 -53.44
CA THR A 721 12.45 -11.05 -52.17
C THR A 721 11.60 -10.29 -51.18
N THR A 722 10.66 -10.99 -50.55
CA THR A 722 9.71 -10.40 -49.60
C THR A 722 9.54 -11.30 -48.38
N VAL A 723 9.17 -10.69 -47.26
CA VAL A 723 8.74 -11.37 -46.05
C VAL A 723 7.29 -10.99 -45.78
N ASP A 724 6.40 -11.96 -45.84
CA ASP A 724 5.00 -11.82 -45.46
C ASP A 724 4.91 -11.95 -43.93
N ALA A 725 4.61 -10.82 -43.29
CA ALA A 725 4.35 -10.71 -41.86
C ALA A 725 2.85 -10.80 -41.53
N GLY A 726 2.01 -11.25 -42.47
CA GLY A 726 0.60 -11.56 -42.29
C GLY A 726 -0.29 -10.34 -42.42
N PHE A 727 0.07 -9.26 -41.72
CA PHE A 727 -0.62 -7.98 -41.81
C PHE A 727 -0.01 -7.06 -42.87
N THR A 728 1.21 -7.35 -43.35
CA THR A 728 1.88 -6.61 -44.43
C THR A 728 3.02 -7.41 -45.04
N THR A 729 3.60 -6.93 -46.15
CA THR A 729 4.73 -7.55 -46.86
C THR A 729 5.95 -6.66 -46.85
N LEU A 730 7.06 -7.14 -46.30
CA LEU A 730 8.33 -6.40 -46.20
C LEU A 730 9.25 -6.77 -47.37
N SER A 731 9.80 -5.79 -48.07
CA SER A 731 10.84 -6.06 -49.06
C SER A 731 12.17 -6.40 -48.41
N VAL A 732 12.82 -7.47 -48.87
CA VAL A 732 14.18 -7.86 -48.47
C VAL A 732 15.14 -7.49 -49.61
N PRO A 733 16.08 -6.56 -49.38
CA PRO A 733 17.07 -6.20 -50.40
C PRO A 733 17.81 -7.44 -50.89
N THR A 734 17.74 -7.67 -52.20
CA THR A 734 18.44 -8.77 -52.87
C THR A 734 19.04 -8.22 -54.14
N GLU A 735 20.28 -8.60 -54.42
CA GLU A 735 21.01 -8.09 -55.57
C GLU A 735 20.46 -8.69 -56.87
N ASN A 736 20.17 -7.82 -57.83
CA ASN A 736 19.98 -8.23 -59.21
C ASN A 736 21.33 -8.61 -59.79
N ARG A 737 21.36 -9.66 -60.61
CA ARG A 737 22.58 -10.09 -61.29
C ARG A 737 22.55 -9.69 -62.74
N THR A 738 23.71 -9.24 -63.21
CA THR A 738 23.98 -9.04 -64.63
C THR A 738 25.34 -9.67 -64.90
N SER A 739 25.44 -10.48 -65.95
CA SER A 739 26.71 -11.01 -66.46
C SER A 739 26.74 -10.83 -67.97
N THR A 740 27.94 -10.76 -68.53
CA THR A 740 28.13 -10.67 -69.99
C THR A 740 29.04 -11.77 -70.47
N PHE A 741 28.71 -12.35 -71.63
CA PHE A 741 29.58 -13.26 -72.34
C PHE A 741 29.62 -12.90 -73.83
N GLU A 742 30.74 -13.20 -74.45
CA GLU A 742 30.97 -12.94 -75.87
C GLU A 742 31.34 -14.25 -76.56
N THR A 743 30.97 -14.38 -77.82
CA THR A 743 31.49 -15.44 -78.69
C THR A 743 32.29 -14.83 -79.84
N ASP A 744 33.11 -15.66 -80.49
CA ASP A 744 33.83 -15.27 -81.70
C ASP A 744 33.80 -16.44 -82.70
N LEU A 745 32.61 -16.64 -83.26
CA LEU A 745 32.25 -17.68 -84.22
C LEU A 745 32.93 -17.46 -85.56
N LEU A 746 33.25 -16.21 -85.91
CA LEU A 746 33.92 -15.85 -87.16
C LEU A 746 35.45 -15.77 -87.05
N ALA A 747 36.03 -15.87 -85.85
CA ALA A 747 37.48 -15.90 -85.62
C ALA A 747 38.23 -16.87 -86.54
N GLY A 748 39.10 -16.40 -87.42
CA GLY A 748 39.88 -17.29 -88.29
C GLY A 748 39.19 -17.68 -89.61
N LEU A 749 37.93 -17.28 -89.84
CA LEU A 749 37.42 -17.08 -91.21
C LEU A 749 37.93 -15.73 -91.75
N ASN A 750 38.05 -14.74 -90.87
CA ASN A 750 38.71 -13.45 -91.17
C ASN A 750 40.23 -13.63 -91.19
N SER A 751 40.85 -13.59 -92.38
CA SER A 751 42.29 -13.77 -92.57
C SER A 751 42.84 -12.92 -93.70
N THR A 752 44.08 -12.44 -93.55
CA THR A 752 44.86 -11.78 -94.61
C THR A 752 46.07 -12.62 -95.04
N GLN A 753 46.13 -13.88 -94.56
CA GLN A 753 47.19 -14.81 -94.91
C GLN A 753 46.84 -15.53 -96.20
N GLU A 754 47.79 -15.55 -97.14
CA GLU A 754 47.59 -16.27 -98.41
C GLU A 754 47.40 -17.77 -98.17
N GLN A 755 46.33 -18.35 -98.74
CA GLN A 755 46.01 -19.77 -98.63
C GLN A 755 45.84 -20.39 -100.04
N PRO A 756 46.62 -21.43 -100.39
CA PRO A 756 46.48 -22.08 -101.68
C PRO A 756 45.24 -22.98 -101.72
N ILE A 757 44.47 -22.90 -102.80
CA ILE A 757 43.34 -23.79 -103.10
C ILE A 757 43.85 -24.90 -104.00
N GLU A 758 44.00 -26.10 -103.44
CA GLU A 758 44.66 -27.21 -104.12
C GLU A 758 43.77 -28.44 -104.24
N GLN A 759 43.96 -29.21 -105.31
CA GLN A 759 43.44 -30.57 -105.43
C GLN A 759 44.50 -31.46 -106.07
N ASP A 760 44.71 -32.65 -105.49
CA ASP A 760 45.73 -33.62 -105.92
C ASP A 760 47.17 -33.04 -106.03
N GLY A 761 47.50 -32.06 -105.18
CA GLY A 761 48.80 -31.38 -105.16
C GLY A 761 48.99 -30.31 -106.25
N GLU A 762 47.91 -29.93 -106.94
CA GLU A 762 47.88 -28.84 -107.91
C GLU A 762 47.14 -27.61 -107.34
N THR A 763 47.82 -26.46 -107.20
CA THR A 763 47.22 -25.18 -106.75
C THR A 763 46.42 -24.48 -107.84
N PHE A 764 45.10 -24.39 -107.75
CA PHE A 764 44.29 -23.73 -108.79
C PHE A 764 44.24 -22.22 -108.60
N LEU A 765 43.96 -21.79 -107.38
CA LEU A 765 43.77 -20.40 -106.99
C LEU A 765 44.50 -20.18 -105.66
N VAL A 766 44.82 -18.92 -105.35
CA VAL A 766 45.36 -18.53 -104.04
C VAL A 766 44.40 -17.51 -103.43
N ALA A 767 43.82 -17.80 -102.27
CA ALA A 767 43.04 -16.83 -101.52
C ALA A 767 44.00 -15.83 -100.85
N GLU A 768 43.90 -14.55 -101.20
CA GLU A 768 44.77 -13.48 -100.70
C GLU A 768 44.26 -12.92 -99.36
N SER A 769 42.94 -12.80 -99.24
CA SER A 769 42.26 -12.37 -98.02
C SER A 769 40.85 -12.93 -97.99
N THR A 770 40.38 -13.24 -96.80
CA THR A 770 39.02 -13.70 -96.54
C THR A 770 38.41 -12.85 -95.44
N SER A 771 37.20 -12.36 -95.67
CA SER A 771 36.37 -11.67 -94.69
C SER A 771 35.07 -12.43 -94.49
N ALA A 772 34.58 -12.46 -93.25
CA ALA A 772 33.28 -12.99 -92.89
C ALA A 772 32.61 -12.03 -91.89
N ALA A 773 31.33 -11.74 -92.13
CA ALA A 773 30.53 -10.89 -91.26
C ALA A 773 29.08 -11.36 -91.23
N TRP A 774 28.46 -11.27 -90.05
CA TRP A 774 27.01 -11.43 -89.91
C TRP A 774 26.29 -10.25 -90.56
N GLU A 775 25.18 -10.54 -91.22
CA GLU A 775 24.19 -9.54 -91.58
C GLU A 775 23.11 -9.45 -90.49
N GLU A 776 22.00 -8.75 -90.77
CA GLU A 776 20.88 -8.63 -89.83
C GLU A 776 20.19 -10.00 -89.60
N ALA A 777 20.45 -10.61 -88.46
CA ALA A 777 19.87 -11.88 -88.06
C ALA A 777 18.44 -11.70 -87.54
N THR A 778 17.59 -12.70 -87.79
CA THR A 778 16.23 -12.83 -87.27
C THR A 778 16.08 -14.16 -86.52
N PRO A 779 15.01 -14.39 -85.73
CA PRO A 779 14.82 -15.68 -85.06
C PRO A 779 14.67 -16.86 -86.03
N GLN A 780 14.47 -16.62 -87.33
CA GLN A 780 14.34 -17.67 -88.35
C GLN A 780 15.62 -17.89 -89.15
N THR A 781 16.42 -16.84 -89.40
CA THR A 781 17.63 -16.94 -90.23
C THR A 781 18.73 -16.02 -89.72
N ALA A 782 19.98 -16.49 -89.76
CA ALA A 782 21.19 -15.70 -89.61
C ALA A 782 21.96 -15.69 -90.92
N PRO A 783 21.87 -14.61 -91.72
CA PRO A 783 22.68 -14.50 -92.93
C PRO A 783 24.15 -14.23 -92.56
N LEU A 784 25.04 -15.02 -93.14
CA LEU A 784 26.49 -14.89 -93.04
C LEU A 784 27.03 -14.57 -94.43
N SER A 785 27.67 -13.42 -94.57
CA SER A 785 28.37 -13.07 -95.80
C SER A 785 29.85 -13.34 -95.63
N ALA A 786 30.39 -14.24 -96.44
CA ALA A 786 31.81 -14.50 -96.53
C ALA A 786 32.32 -14.14 -97.92
N GLU A 787 33.44 -13.45 -98.02
CA GLU A 787 34.06 -13.08 -99.29
C GLU A 787 35.54 -13.41 -99.26
N SER A 788 36.10 -13.81 -100.41
CA SER A 788 37.52 -14.06 -100.53
C SER A 788 38.07 -13.53 -101.85
N THR A 789 39.18 -12.80 -101.80
CA THR A 789 39.89 -12.35 -103.00
C THR A 789 40.79 -13.47 -103.50
N LEU A 790 40.47 -14.03 -104.66
CA LEU A 790 41.16 -15.19 -105.24
C LEU A 790 42.05 -14.77 -106.40
N ARG A 791 43.35 -15.10 -106.30
CA ARG A 791 44.35 -14.89 -107.35
C ARG A 791 44.51 -16.14 -108.21
N ASN A 792 44.44 -15.97 -109.54
CA ASN A 792 44.71 -17.04 -110.49
C ASN A 792 46.16 -17.00 -110.98
N GLU A 793 46.99 -17.94 -110.52
CA GLU A 793 48.38 -18.07 -110.95
C GLU A 793 48.56 -18.96 -112.20
N ARG A 794 47.46 -19.51 -112.74
CA ARG A 794 47.48 -20.36 -113.94
C ARG A 794 47.44 -19.55 -115.23
N GLN A 795 47.94 -20.15 -116.30
CA GLN A 795 48.01 -19.53 -117.64
C GLN A 795 46.70 -19.60 -118.45
N PHE A 796 45.61 -20.04 -117.81
CA PHE A 796 44.28 -20.14 -118.40
C PHE A 796 43.24 -19.58 -117.42
N PRO A 797 42.10 -19.07 -117.91
CA PRO A 797 41.02 -18.58 -117.05
C PRO A 797 40.44 -19.72 -116.19
N ILE A 798 40.11 -19.41 -114.95
CA ILE A 798 39.41 -20.31 -114.03
C ILE A 798 38.07 -19.68 -113.68
N THR A 799 36.99 -20.39 -113.92
CA THR A 799 35.65 -19.95 -113.52
C THR A 799 35.23 -20.70 -112.27
N VAL A 800 34.85 -19.98 -111.21
CA VAL A 800 34.17 -20.57 -110.05
C VAL A 800 32.69 -20.68 -110.43
N GLU A 801 32.22 -21.89 -110.71
CA GLU A 801 30.84 -22.09 -111.20
C GLU A 801 29.85 -22.14 -110.04
N ARG A 802 30.18 -22.89 -108.99
CA ARG A 802 29.32 -23.12 -107.84
C ARG A 802 30.15 -23.35 -106.58
N ILE A 803 29.68 -22.91 -105.43
CA ILE A 803 30.24 -23.23 -104.13
C ILE A 803 29.18 -24.00 -103.34
N ASP A 804 29.49 -25.23 -102.94
CA ASP A 804 28.66 -26.07 -102.09
C ASP A 804 29.20 -25.97 -100.64
N TYR A 805 28.33 -25.77 -99.65
CA TYR A 805 28.74 -25.53 -98.25
C TYR A 805 27.83 -26.21 -97.23
N THR A 806 28.38 -26.54 -96.08
CA THR A 806 27.65 -27.04 -94.91
C THR A 806 28.14 -26.32 -93.65
N VAL A 807 27.21 -25.85 -92.83
CA VAL A 807 27.49 -25.25 -91.53
C VAL A 807 26.73 -26.03 -90.47
N SER A 808 27.45 -26.53 -89.47
CA SER A 808 26.85 -27.23 -88.34
C SER A 808 27.48 -26.80 -87.02
N ILE A 809 26.71 -26.91 -85.94
CA ILE A 809 27.18 -26.67 -84.58
C ILE A 809 26.71 -27.81 -83.69
N ASN A 810 27.62 -28.50 -83.00
CA ASN A 810 27.32 -29.74 -82.25
C ASN A 810 26.48 -30.75 -83.05
N GLU A 811 26.87 -31.02 -84.30
CA GLU A 811 26.15 -31.91 -85.23
C GLU A 811 24.75 -31.42 -85.68
N ILE A 812 24.31 -30.23 -85.25
CA ILE A 812 23.09 -29.59 -85.73
C ILE A 812 23.39 -28.81 -87.01
N THR A 813 22.93 -29.31 -88.16
CA THR A 813 23.09 -28.63 -89.45
C THR A 813 22.22 -27.37 -89.54
N LEU A 814 22.87 -26.21 -89.51
CA LEU A 814 22.25 -24.90 -89.66
C LEU A 814 22.04 -24.54 -91.14
N ALA A 815 22.98 -24.90 -92.00
CA ALA A 815 22.86 -24.75 -93.45
C ALA A 815 23.54 -25.89 -94.19
N ASP A 816 22.93 -26.31 -95.30
CA ASP A 816 23.49 -27.24 -96.28
C ASP A 816 22.97 -26.77 -97.64
N GLY A 817 23.84 -26.10 -98.40
CA GLY A 817 23.42 -25.25 -99.51
C GLY A 817 24.45 -25.14 -100.62
N SER A 818 24.07 -24.42 -101.68
CA SER A 818 24.94 -24.14 -102.83
C SER A 818 24.73 -22.74 -103.37
N HIS A 819 25.81 -21.99 -103.61
CA HIS A 819 25.81 -20.66 -104.21
C HIS A 819 26.34 -20.70 -105.66
N GLN A 820 25.69 -20.00 -106.58
CA GLN A 820 26.11 -19.89 -107.98
C GLN A 820 26.95 -18.61 -108.16
N GLU A 821 28.26 -18.77 -108.36
CA GLU A 821 29.21 -17.65 -108.36
C GLU A 821 29.43 -17.10 -109.78
N GLY A 822 29.74 -17.98 -110.75
CA GLY A 822 29.97 -17.62 -112.16
C GLY A 822 31.20 -16.74 -112.45
N THR A 823 31.95 -16.33 -111.42
CA THR A 823 33.10 -15.44 -111.51
C THR A 823 34.26 -16.10 -112.26
N THR A 824 34.76 -15.43 -113.31
CA THR A 824 35.89 -15.91 -114.12
C THR A 824 37.13 -15.10 -113.85
N ILE A 825 38.14 -15.74 -113.29
CA ILE A 825 39.41 -15.13 -112.88
C ILE A 825 40.42 -15.33 -114.00
N LEU A 826 40.81 -14.24 -114.66
CA LEU A 826 41.78 -14.27 -115.76
C LEU A 826 43.19 -14.62 -115.26
N PRO A 827 44.07 -15.14 -116.14
CA PRO A 827 45.47 -15.41 -115.79
C PRO A 827 46.18 -14.19 -115.17
N GLY A 828 46.71 -14.35 -113.95
CA GLY A 828 47.42 -13.31 -113.21
C GLY A 828 46.53 -12.20 -112.61
N ALA A 829 45.21 -12.32 -112.71
CA ALA A 829 44.25 -11.43 -112.06
C ALA A 829 43.83 -11.96 -110.69
N SER A 830 43.35 -11.06 -109.84
CA SER A 830 42.62 -11.37 -108.61
C SER A 830 41.19 -10.87 -108.75
N GLU A 831 40.22 -11.69 -108.35
CA GLU A 831 38.80 -11.34 -108.32
C GLU A 831 38.22 -11.76 -106.97
N THR A 832 37.22 -11.01 -106.48
CA THR A 832 36.50 -11.37 -105.25
C THR A 832 35.40 -12.37 -105.57
N VAL A 833 35.30 -13.40 -104.74
CA VAL A 833 34.24 -14.40 -104.74
C VAL A 833 33.44 -14.26 -103.47
N GLU A 834 32.12 -14.22 -103.59
CA GLU A 834 31.18 -14.06 -102.47
C GLU A 834 30.50 -15.40 -102.16
N LEU A 835 30.23 -15.64 -100.88
CA LEU A 835 29.55 -16.81 -100.37
C LEU A 835 28.52 -16.37 -99.33
N PRO A 836 27.31 -15.98 -99.76
CA PRO A 836 26.20 -15.76 -98.86
C PRO A 836 25.66 -17.11 -98.35
N MET A 837 25.56 -17.25 -97.04
CA MET A 837 25.03 -18.41 -96.35
C MET A 837 23.82 -18.01 -95.51
N GLU A 838 22.70 -18.74 -95.61
CA GLU A 838 21.52 -18.54 -94.77
C GLU A 838 21.46 -19.63 -93.70
N LEU A 839 21.82 -19.31 -92.46
CA LEU A 839 21.80 -20.26 -91.36
C LEU A 839 20.41 -20.32 -90.72
N ASP A 840 19.86 -21.52 -90.54
CA ASP A 840 18.53 -21.75 -89.96
C ASP A 840 18.53 -21.57 -88.44
N ASN A 841 18.22 -20.35 -87.97
CA ASN A 841 18.15 -20.03 -86.55
C ASN A 841 17.01 -20.77 -85.81
N SER A 842 16.02 -21.30 -86.52
CA SER A 842 14.91 -22.03 -85.88
C SER A 842 15.33 -23.36 -85.24
N LYS A 843 16.59 -23.78 -85.44
CA LYS A 843 17.21 -24.96 -84.83
C LYS A 843 18.07 -24.64 -83.60
N MET A 844 18.20 -23.36 -83.23
CA MET A 844 19.11 -22.97 -82.14
C MET A 844 18.62 -23.45 -80.77
N ASP A 845 17.32 -23.65 -80.59
CA ASP A 845 16.73 -24.34 -79.44
C ASP A 845 17.27 -25.78 -79.28
N LYS A 846 17.46 -26.52 -80.39
CA LYS A 846 18.04 -27.86 -80.38
C LYS A 846 19.53 -27.84 -80.10
N TRP A 847 20.25 -26.86 -80.66
CA TRP A 847 21.66 -26.65 -80.35
C TRP A 847 21.86 -26.35 -78.85
N TRP A 848 21.02 -25.49 -78.27
CA TRP A 848 21.08 -25.10 -76.87
C TRP A 848 21.11 -26.31 -75.92
N VAL A 849 20.24 -27.29 -76.15
CA VAL A 849 20.18 -28.53 -75.36
C VAL A 849 21.50 -29.31 -75.37
N THR A 850 22.24 -29.26 -76.48
CA THR A 850 23.56 -29.90 -76.60
C THR A 850 24.69 -29.05 -76.04
N HIS A 851 24.52 -27.73 -75.98
CA HIS A 851 25.53 -26.78 -75.56
C HIS A 851 25.58 -26.61 -74.04
N VAL A 852 24.44 -26.38 -73.40
CA VAL A 852 24.33 -26.03 -71.98
C VAL A 852 25.05 -27.00 -71.02
N PRO A 853 24.96 -28.34 -71.18
CA PRO A 853 25.55 -29.26 -70.20
C PRO A 853 27.06 -29.09 -69.98
N GLU A 854 27.80 -28.67 -71.01
CA GLU A 854 29.25 -28.48 -70.97
C GLU A 854 29.67 -27.04 -71.32
N GLU A 855 28.70 -26.15 -71.57
CA GLU A 855 28.85 -24.79 -72.13
C GLU A 855 29.88 -24.70 -73.25
N THR A 856 30.00 -25.76 -74.05
CA THR A 856 30.98 -25.91 -75.11
C THR A 856 30.29 -26.37 -76.38
N SER A 857 30.68 -25.81 -77.51
CA SER A 857 30.15 -26.16 -78.83
C SER A 857 31.26 -26.34 -79.86
N LEU A 858 31.10 -27.28 -80.77
CA LEU A 858 31.95 -27.44 -81.95
C LEU A 858 31.26 -26.84 -83.18
N LEU A 859 31.76 -25.70 -83.66
CA LEU A 859 31.36 -25.11 -84.92
C LEU A 859 32.17 -25.73 -86.07
N ASP A 860 31.48 -26.29 -87.06
CA ASP A 860 32.06 -26.92 -88.23
C ASP A 860 31.47 -26.29 -89.51
N VAL A 861 32.34 -25.68 -90.30
CA VAL A 861 32.03 -25.09 -91.61
C VAL A 861 32.87 -25.83 -92.63
N ASP A 862 32.23 -26.37 -93.66
CA ASP A 862 32.88 -27.02 -94.79
C ASP A 862 32.39 -26.34 -96.09
N ALA A 863 33.31 -25.99 -96.97
CA ALA A 863 32.99 -25.36 -98.25
C ALA A 863 33.84 -25.96 -99.37
N THR A 864 33.22 -26.25 -100.51
CA THR A 864 33.88 -26.76 -101.72
C THR A 864 33.43 -26.00 -102.96
N ALA A 865 34.36 -25.63 -103.83
CA ALA A 865 34.06 -24.98 -105.11
C ALA A 865 34.09 -25.98 -106.27
N THR A 866 33.04 -25.98 -107.09
CA THR A 866 33.07 -26.51 -108.44
C THR A 866 33.66 -25.45 -109.37
N ILE A 867 34.88 -25.70 -109.87
CA ILE A 867 35.60 -24.79 -110.77
C ILE A 867 35.70 -25.37 -112.19
N ASN A 868 35.70 -24.50 -113.19
CA ASN A 868 36.05 -24.82 -114.57
C ASN A 868 37.46 -24.33 -114.86
N ALA A 869 38.40 -25.27 -114.96
CA ALA A 869 39.80 -25.01 -115.23
C ALA A 869 40.19 -25.65 -116.56
N ALA A 870 40.56 -24.84 -117.55
CA ALA A 870 40.94 -25.30 -118.89
C ALA A 870 39.90 -26.20 -119.59
N GLY A 871 38.60 -25.94 -119.36
CA GLY A 871 37.49 -26.70 -119.95
C GLY A 871 37.16 -28.01 -119.22
N GLN A 872 37.75 -28.27 -118.04
CA GLN A 872 37.42 -29.39 -117.16
C GLN A 872 36.79 -28.86 -115.87
N THR A 873 35.66 -29.45 -115.48
CA THR A 873 35.04 -29.21 -114.18
C THR A 873 35.77 -30.02 -113.10
N ARG A 874 36.14 -29.37 -112.00
CA ARG A 874 36.81 -29.95 -110.84
C ARG A 874 36.17 -29.44 -109.54
N THR A 875 36.24 -30.22 -108.47
CA THR A 875 35.75 -29.81 -107.15
C THR A 875 36.93 -29.65 -106.21
N VAL A 876 37.17 -28.43 -105.72
CA VAL A 876 38.31 -28.08 -104.87
C VAL A 876 37.80 -27.66 -103.48
N PRO A 877 38.48 -28.05 -102.38
CA PRO A 877 38.12 -27.56 -101.05
C PRO A 877 38.43 -26.07 -100.94
N LEU A 878 37.53 -25.32 -100.31
CA LEU A 878 37.69 -23.92 -99.96
C LEU A 878 38.08 -23.83 -98.48
N GLU A 879 39.32 -24.20 -98.18
CA GLU A 879 39.86 -24.23 -96.82
C GLU A 879 39.79 -22.86 -96.12
N MET A 880 39.79 -21.76 -96.88
CA MET A 880 39.65 -20.40 -96.33
C MET A 880 38.25 -20.10 -95.78
N PHE A 881 37.24 -20.82 -96.25
CA PHE A 881 35.87 -20.75 -95.74
C PHE A 881 35.55 -21.94 -94.82
N SER A 882 36.45 -22.92 -94.70
CA SER A 882 36.25 -24.10 -93.88
C SER A 882 36.88 -23.91 -92.50
N LYS A 883 36.20 -24.34 -91.45
CA LYS A 883 36.65 -24.12 -90.07
C LYS A 883 36.07 -25.15 -89.13
N ASN A 884 36.91 -25.61 -88.21
CA ASN A 884 36.50 -26.46 -87.10
C ASN A 884 37.00 -25.80 -85.80
N GLN A 885 36.09 -25.28 -84.99
CA GLN A 885 36.43 -24.49 -83.80
C GLN A 885 35.55 -24.86 -82.61
N THR A 886 36.18 -24.96 -81.44
CA THR A 886 35.48 -25.03 -80.16
C THR A 886 35.12 -23.63 -79.66
N VAL A 887 33.86 -23.43 -79.34
CA VAL A 887 33.28 -22.20 -78.79
C VAL A 887 32.86 -22.51 -77.35
N GLU A 888 33.39 -21.78 -76.39
CA GLU A 888 33.07 -21.92 -74.97
C GLU A 888 32.26 -20.69 -74.52
N THR A 889 31.26 -20.90 -73.69
CA THR A 889 30.50 -19.83 -73.03
C THR A 889 30.53 -20.03 -71.52
N ASP A 890 30.19 -19.00 -70.77
CA ASP A 890 29.93 -19.07 -69.33
C ASP A 890 28.69 -18.21 -69.05
N ILE A 891 27.52 -18.81 -69.25
CA ILE A 891 26.25 -18.07 -69.28
C ILE A 891 25.77 -17.79 -67.86
N LEU A 892 26.06 -18.70 -66.92
CA LEU A 892 25.69 -18.57 -65.51
C LEU A 892 26.77 -17.94 -64.63
N ALA A 893 27.90 -17.51 -65.20
CA ALA A 893 28.98 -16.81 -64.50
C ALA A 893 28.46 -15.80 -63.46
N ASP A 894 29.11 -15.78 -62.31
CA ASP A 894 28.98 -14.68 -61.35
C ASP A 894 30.14 -13.69 -61.60
N GLU A 895 29.81 -12.42 -61.90
CA GLU A 895 30.77 -11.30 -61.94
C GLU A 895 31.14 -10.80 -60.55
#